data_AF-A0A2B7Y9S6-F1
#
_entry.id   AF-A0A2B7Y9S6-F1
#
_cell.length_a   1.000
_cell.length_b   1.000
_cell.length_c   1.000
_cell.angle_alpha   90.00
_cell.angle_beta   90.00
_cell.angle_gamma   90.00
#
_symmetry.space_group_name_H-M   'P 1'
#
loop_
_entity.id
_entity.type
_entity.pdbx_description
1 polymer ?
#
loop_
_entity_poly.entity_id
_entity_poly.type
_entity_poly.pdbx_seq_one_letter_code
_entity_poly.pdbx_strand_id
1 'polypeptide(L)'
;MSLVPSSTTPLPSTSPSPSPVSAFFSFAPLSIQSSLNYIAHFIPRPQIFGYLNGTSDKSPGGGIAPNEVTDVLYKSLGIPLILTMAGCLLLFRTLYSSREGKKQPVVMLGKKPTLESDSGSSDNAGPSVKEKGETFDVYGRAINSYSDHLKRTDADDTDPGLLKKHSAHIAYTTPIATYPSIRTFLYPHPHIEKLPTEPSPLPLLVFIHGLGGSLSQFHPLLTSLVNVAPCFGIDLPGCGLSSFSPKSWEAYSVEALASLLAVAIEQYRDKKRGQKVVLIAHSLGCSLSALLASSESPVISSLREHVIGFVAICPIAGPLPEAENAKARKLLHVPDPLFDLFRRWDRLGGPNSHSVLRYVGKEADIETKNIQLRINKQSKTPVFRRMAWGSLPTYNNLGEPMGGIPGKKIWAGLQVPLLLVAGGSDEITKPEEATKILGYLNNECDDHIQSRFPASHLGGGNLGAQGDQADSNARASQDEGPVSDVSDGVNLSKSDKSASGEKRGIKAFTFPAPASHALLYDRHTCRTLSGLIQEFFPKHVDSRLSLGWQLQHLTTSGKWDVKNLEKWKAIKPVSDVMGDTFVAMKTLREVDEIHTPIPFAQKWRGKIYAVVDISHESPVYDPAQLEKGGIQYHKLPTVSKIPPTIDEVRDFITLVSGLEDEISAASKELPDGARRPVIGVHCHYGFNRTGFFVTSYLIEKKGFTVQGALDEFERCRSPGIKHEHFIDTLFVRYCVGLQRASTL
;
A
#
# COMPACT_ATOMS: atom_id res chain seq x y z
N MET A 1 -4.13 60.99 -29.83
CA MET A 1 -3.98 62.38 -30.30
C MET A 1 -3.01 63.06 -29.34
N SER A 2 -1.85 63.61 -29.69
CA SER A 2 -1.24 63.87 -30.99
C SER A 2 0.22 64.29 -30.76
N LEU A 3 1.11 63.81 -31.63
CA LEU A 3 2.23 64.51 -32.26
C LEU A 3 3.50 64.91 -31.46
N VAL A 4 4.60 64.29 -31.90
CA VAL A 4 6.01 64.77 -31.88
C VAL A 4 6.14 65.94 -32.88
N PRO A 5 7.18 66.81 -32.82
CA PRO A 5 8.33 66.58 -33.71
C PRO A 5 9.72 67.14 -33.26
N SER A 6 10.79 66.38 -33.57
CA SER A 6 12.03 66.79 -34.31
C SER A 6 12.87 68.01 -33.87
N SER A 7 14.18 68.15 -34.03
CA SER A 7 15.36 67.38 -34.49
C SER A 7 16.46 68.46 -34.64
N THR A 8 17.73 68.22 -34.29
CA THR A 8 18.90 68.84 -34.98
C THR A 8 20.24 68.31 -34.47
N THR A 9 21.09 67.92 -35.42
CA THR A 9 22.54 67.65 -35.36
C THR A 9 23.16 68.38 -36.56
N PRO A 10 24.42 68.87 -36.56
CA PRO A 10 25.58 67.99 -36.84
C PRO A 10 26.95 68.35 -36.19
N LEU A 11 27.86 67.36 -36.32
CA LEU A 11 29.30 67.13 -36.01
C LEU A 11 30.34 68.21 -36.50
N PRO A 12 31.71 68.11 -36.32
CA PRO A 12 32.57 66.90 -36.08
C PRO A 12 33.89 67.03 -35.24
N SER A 13 34.61 65.88 -35.16
CA SER A 13 36.06 65.61 -34.92
C SER A 13 36.55 65.54 -33.45
N THR A 14 37.40 64.61 -32.95
CA THR A 14 38.11 63.40 -33.46
C THR A 14 38.66 62.60 -32.25
N SER A 15 38.63 61.26 -32.36
CA SER A 15 39.29 60.12 -31.64
C SER A 15 40.30 60.32 -30.47
N PRO A 16 40.36 59.37 -29.50
CA PRO A 16 41.18 58.16 -29.67
C PRO A 16 40.46 56.81 -29.39
N SER A 17 41.18 55.74 -29.75
CA SER A 17 40.81 54.37 -30.14
C SER A 17 40.23 53.41 -29.07
N PRO A 18 39.49 52.36 -29.53
CA PRO A 18 38.82 51.35 -28.70
C PRO A 18 39.62 50.04 -28.50
N SER A 19 39.27 49.32 -27.43
CA SER A 19 39.66 47.94 -27.11
C SER A 19 38.90 46.90 -27.97
N PRO A 20 39.50 45.72 -28.25
CA PRO A 20 39.06 44.86 -29.35
C PRO A 20 37.97 43.86 -28.94
N VAL A 21 36.81 43.95 -29.61
CA VAL A 21 35.91 42.81 -29.85
C VAL A 21 35.77 42.71 -31.37
N SER A 22 36.59 41.85 -31.99
CA SER A 22 36.43 41.23 -33.33
C SER A 22 37.78 40.84 -33.95
N ALA A 23 38.35 39.74 -33.49
CA ALA A 23 39.26 38.89 -34.28
C ALA A 23 39.38 37.55 -33.53
N PHE A 24 39.56 36.45 -34.25
CA PHE A 24 39.59 35.03 -33.81
C PHE A 24 38.27 34.25 -33.93
N PHE A 25 37.56 34.44 -35.04
CA PHE A 25 37.08 33.28 -35.80
C PHE A 25 38.10 33.00 -36.90
N SER A 26 38.89 31.93 -36.76
CA SER A 26 39.55 31.13 -37.81
C SER A 26 40.72 30.35 -37.20
N PHE A 27 40.91 29.11 -37.67
CA PHE A 27 41.86 28.07 -37.24
C PHE A 27 41.36 27.06 -36.19
N ALA A 28 40.43 26.22 -36.61
CA ALA A 28 40.46 24.78 -36.29
C ALA A 28 40.89 24.05 -37.58
N PRO A 29 41.98 23.27 -37.57
CA PRO A 29 41.79 21.83 -37.82
C PRO A 29 42.86 20.89 -37.18
N LEU A 30 42.60 19.58 -37.28
CA LEU A 30 43.54 18.43 -37.37
C LEU A 30 43.77 17.45 -36.20
N SER A 31 43.29 17.65 -34.96
CA SER A 31 43.44 16.59 -33.93
C SER A 31 42.16 15.85 -33.53
N ILE A 32 40.99 16.27 -34.05
CA ILE A 32 39.69 15.66 -33.71
C ILE A 32 39.20 14.69 -34.80
N GLN A 33 39.74 14.79 -36.02
CA GLN A 33 39.33 13.91 -37.15
C GLN A 33 40.00 12.52 -37.10
N SER A 34 41.16 12.36 -36.44
CA SER A 34 41.88 11.07 -36.37
C SER A 34 41.21 10.10 -35.40
N SER A 35 40.66 10.60 -34.29
CA SER A 35 40.02 9.79 -33.25
C SER A 35 38.65 9.23 -33.67
N LEU A 36 37.95 9.91 -34.60
CA LEU A 36 36.64 9.49 -35.09
C LEU A 36 36.72 8.39 -36.17
N ASN A 37 37.83 8.28 -36.90
CA ASN A 37 38.04 7.19 -37.85
C ASN A 37 38.48 5.88 -37.19
N TYR A 38 39.08 5.93 -35.99
CA TYR A 38 39.48 4.72 -35.26
C TYR A 38 38.29 3.96 -34.63
N ILE A 39 37.21 4.69 -34.32
CA ILE A 39 35.99 4.12 -33.71
C ILE A 39 35.04 3.54 -34.78
N ALA A 40 35.16 3.94 -36.04
CA ALA A 40 34.32 3.47 -37.14
C ALA A 40 34.65 2.05 -37.65
N HIS A 41 35.75 1.43 -37.20
CA HIS A 41 36.18 0.11 -37.68
C HIS A 41 35.65 -1.09 -36.87
N PHE A 42 34.98 -0.89 -35.73
CA PHE A 42 34.63 -1.98 -34.81
C PHE A 42 33.13 -2.24 -34.59
N ILE A 43 32.22 -1.63 -35.35
CA ILE A 43 30.78 -1.92 -35.23
C ILE A 43 30.13 -2.00 -36.62
N PRO A 44 29.53 -3.14 -37.02
CA PRO A 44 28.77 -3.24 -38.26
C PRO A 44 27.43 -2.51 -38.12
N ARG A 45 27.10 -1.64 -39.09
CA ARG A 45 25.80 -0.94 -39.19
C ARG A 45 24.69 -1.90 -39.63
N PRO A 46 23.49 -1.85 -39.03
CA PRO A 46 22.26 -2.27 -39.70
C PRO A 46 21.59 -1.06 -40.38
N GLN A 47 21.21 -1.23 -41.64
CA GLN A 47 20.34 -0.33 -42.38
C GLN A 47 18.88 -0.62 -42.03
N ILE A 48 18.07 0.43 -41.81
CA ILE A 48 16.61 0.35 -41.85
C ILE A 48 16.12 1.52 -42.70
N PHE A 49 15.51 1.23 -43.86
CA PHE A 49 14.08 1.48 -44.12
C PHE A 49 13.71 1.09 -45.56
N GLY A 50 12.58 0.38 -45.70
CA GLY A 50 11.92 0.12 -46.98
C GLY A 50 10.70 -0.80 -46.82
N TYR A 51 9.51 -0.19 -46.83
CA TYR A 51 8.19 -0.82 -46.85
C TYR A 51 7.90 -1.54 -48.19
N LEU A 52 7.23 -2.71 -48.18
CA LEU A 52 6.02 -3.08 -48.96
C LEU A 52 5.81 -4.61 -49.09
N ASN A 53 4.57 -5.04 -48.78
CA ASN A 53 3.76 -6.19 -49.24
C ASN A 53 4.38 -7.58 -49.53
N GLY A 54 3.74 -8.63 -48.99
CA GLY A 54 3.79 -9.98 -49.54
C GLY A 54 3.29 -11.08 -48.61
N THR A 55 2.17 -11.71 -48.97
CA THR A 55 1.53 -12.90 -48.38
C THR A 55 2.36 -14.19 -48.52
N SER A 56 2.23 -15.12 -47.55
CA SER A 56 2.08 -16.60 -47.72
C SER A 56 2.79 -17.45 -46.66
N ASP A 57 1.99 -18.04 -45.77
CA ASP A 57 1.85 -19.48 -45.44
C ASP A 57 3.03 -20.39 -44.99
N LYS A 58 2.66 -21.30 -44.05
CA LYS A 58 3.30 -22.53 -43.52
C LYS A 58 4.08 -22.51 -42.18
N SER A 59 3.52 -23.26 -41.23
CA SER A 59 4.07 -23.84 -39.98
C SER A 59 4.95 -25.09 -40.24
N PRO A 60 5.48 -25.85 -39.23
CA PRO A 60 5.80 -25.57 -37.81
C PRO A 60 7.27 -25.95 -37.43
N GLY A 61 7.79 -25.47 -36.30
CA GLY A 61 9.09 -25.96 -35.79
C GLY A 61 9.48 -25.34 -34.45
N GLY A 62 9.66 -26.19 -33.43
CA GLY A 62 9.96 -25.81 -32.05
C GLY A 62 11.32 -25.13 -31.87
N GLY A 63 11.37 -24.27 -30.85
CA GLY A 63 12.58 -23.62 -30.37
C GLY A 63 12.22 -22.77 -29.15
N ILE A 64 12.44 -23.31 -27.96
CA ILE A 64 12.37 -22.56 -26.71
C ILE A 64 13.53 -21.56 -26.74
N ALA A 65 13.22 -20.27 -26.80
CA ALA A 65 14.21 -19.21 -26.69
C ALA A 65 14.57 -19.01 -25.20
N PRO A 66 15.84 -19.14 -24.79
CA PRO A 66 16.29 -18.66 -23.49
C PRO A 66 16.62 -17.18 -23.62
N ASN A 67 16.08 -16.30 -22.76
CA ASN A 67 16.67 -15.01 -22.33
C ASN A 67 15.60 -14.08 -21.70
N GLU A 68 15.11 -14.33 -20.48
CA GLU A 68 14.21 -13.34 -19.83
C GLU A 68 14.38 -13.17 -18.30
N VAL A 69 15.38 -13.81 -17.69
CA VAL A 69 15.73 -13.66 -16.25
C VAL A 69 16.83 -12.60 -16.03
N THR A 70 17.54 -12.22 -17.10
CA THR A 70 18.80 -11.46 -17.10
C THR A 70 18.72 -9.99 -16.68
N ASP A 71 17.54 -9.46 -16.36
CA ASP A 71 17.28 -8.00 -16.40
C ASP A 71 17.05 -7.36 -15.03
N VAL A 72 16.69 -8.13 -14.00
CA VAL A 72 16.21 -7.60 -12.70
C VAL A 72 17.33 -6.97 -11.87
N LEU A 73 18.46 -7.66 -11.69
CA LEU A 73 19.62 -7.05 -11.05
C LEU A 73 20.31 -6.06 -12.00
N TYR A 74 20.34 -6.34 -13.31
CA TYR A 74 21.04 -5.53 -14.31
C TYR A 74 20.44 -4.13 -14.49
N LYS A 75 19.10 -3.99 -14.50
CA LYS A 75 18.40 -2.71 -14.56
C LYS A 75 18.44 -1.94 -13.24
N SER A 76 18.47 -2.64 -12.10
CA SER A 76 18.71 -2.02 -10.78
C SER A 76 20.13 -1.45 -10.64
N LEU A 77 21.07 -1.92 -11.47
CA LEU A 77 22.50 -1.70 -11.31
C LEU A 77 23.21 -0.98 -12.49
N GLY A 78 22.50 -0.64 -13.58
CA GLY A 78 22.96 0.30 -14.63
C GLY A 78 24.36 0.05 -15.21
N ILE A 79 24.69 -1.20 -15.50
CA ILE A 79 26.06 -1.70 -15.68
C ILE A 79 26.83 -1.16 -16.91
N PRO A 80 26.24 -0.96 -18.12
CA PRO A 80 27.02 -0.51 -19.28
C PRO A 80 27.66 0.87 -19.09
N LEU A 81 27.13 1.70 -18.18
CA LEU A 81 27.55 3.08 -17.98
C LEU A 81 28.61 3.24 -16.87
N ILE A 82 28.71 2.30 -15.93
CA ILE A 82 29.71 2.38 -14.84
C ILE A 82 31.13 2.18 -15.39
N LEU A 83 31.30 1.31 -16.38
CA LEU A 83 32.58 1.11 -17.09
C LEU A 83 32.97 2.34 -17.92
N THR A 84 32.01 3.01 -18.57
CA THR A 84 32.28 4.25 -19.33
C THR A 84 32.54 5.45 -18.41
N MET A 85 31.87 5.55 -17.26
CA MET A 85 32.11 6.61 -16.27
C MET A 85 33.42 6.46 -15.51
N ALA A 86 33.87 5.24 -15.22
CA ALA A 86 35.22 4.99 -14.70
C ALA A 86 36.31 5.41 -15.71
N GLY A 87 36.06 5.18 -17.02
CA GLY A 87 36.91 5.68 -18.10
C GLY A 87 36.95 7.21 -18.20
N CYS A 88 35.81 7.89 -18.03
CA CYS A 88 35.74 9.35 -18.01
C CYS A 88 36.43 9.98 -16.79
N LEU A 89 36.41 9.33 -15.63
CA LEU A 89 37.11 9.79 -14.42
C LEU A 89 38.63 9.67 -14.53
N LEU A 90 39.13 8.65 -15.25
CA LEU A 90 40.56 8.54 -15.58
C LEU A 90 41.01 9.65 -16.54
N LEU A 91 40.17 10.02 -17.51
CA LEU A 91 40.39 11.17 -18.41
C LEU A 91 40.38 12.52 -17.67
N PHE A 92 39.50 12.69 -16.66
CA PHE A 92 39.50 13.88 -15.82
C PHE A 92 40.73 13.97 -14.90
N ARG A 93 41.27 12.83 -14.45
CA ARG A 93 42.48 12.79 -13.62
C ARG A 93 43.74 13.11 -14.42
N THR A 94 43.78 12.77 -15.71
CA THR A 94 44.87 13.19 -16.62
C THR A 94 44.80 14.67 -17.01
N LEU A 95 43.63 15.31 -16.92
CA LEU A 95 43.44 16.73 -17.23
C LEU A 95 43.67 17.68 -16.04
N TYR A 96 43.87 17.17 -14.83
CA TYR A 96 44.07 17.98 -13.62
C TYR A 96 45.49 17.92 -13.00
N SER A 97 46.41 17.19 -13.62
CA SER A 97 47.81 17.16 -13.20
C SER A 97 48.64 18.21 -13.95
N SER A 98 48.37 19.50 -13.70
CA SER A 98 49.39 20.55 -13.89
C SER A 98 48.96 21.84 -13.22
N ARG A 99 49.44 22.06 -11.98
CA ARG A 99 49.85 23.37 -11.43
C ARG A 99 50.21 23.22 -9.96
N GLU A 100 51.51 23.08 -9.69
CA GLU A 100 52.10 23.42 -8.41
C GLU A 100 53.07 24.59 -8.59
N GLY A 101 53.05 25.52 -7.62
CA GLY A 101 54.18 26.39 -7.31
C GLY A 101 53.90 27.90 -7.30
N LYS A 102 53.66 28.48 -6.11
CA LYS A 102 54.52 29.52 -5.50
C LYS A 102 54.04 29.97 -4.11
N LYS A 103 55.02 30.44 -3.33
CA LYS A 103 55.15 30.56 -1.87
C LYS A 103 54.35 31.71 -1.19
N GLN A 104 54.23 31.59 0.15
CA GLN A 104 53.68 32.56 1.13
C GLN A 104 54.41 33.93 1.16
N PRO A 105 53.88 34.94 1.92
CA PRO A 105 54.29 35.10 3.33
C PRO A 105 53.17 35.43 4.36
N VAL A 106 53.57 35.34 5.63
CA VAL A 106 52.87 35.43 6.93
C VAL A 106 52.63 36.88 7.40
N VAL A 107 51.55 37.16 8.15
CA VAL A 107 51.50 38.18 9.24
C VAL A 107 50.55 37.74 10.39
N MET A 108 51.00 37.95 11.62
CA MET A 108 50.37 37.67 12.93
C MET A 108 49.45 38.80 13.47
N LEU A 109 48.54 38.45 14.40
CA LEU A 109 48.12 39.11 15.67
C LEU A 109 46.62 38.79 15.92
N GLY A 110 46.09 38.48 17.11
CA GLY A 110 46.60 38.38 18.47
C GLY A 110 45.43 38.12 19.46
N LYS A 111 45.75 37.37 20.52
CA LYS A 111 45.21 37.34 21.92
C LYS A 111 43.69 37.27 22.24
N LYS A 112 43.39 36.22 23.03
CA LYS A 112 42.32 36.02 24.05
C LYS A 112 42.47 37.02 25.24
N PRO A 113 41.43 37.21 26.09
CA PRO A 113 41.32 36.40 27.31
C PRO A 113 39.89 36.04 27.77
N THR A 114 39.88 35.05 28.67
CA THR A 114 38.80 34.41 29.44
C THR A 114 38.66 34.99 30.86
N LEU A 115 37.60 34.56 31.57
CA LEU A 115 37.22 34.68 33.01
C LEU A 115 36.07 35.71 33.21
N GLU A 116 35.03 35.47 34.01
CA GLU A 116 34.99 34.76 35.30
C GLU A 116 33.56 34.33 35.69
N SER A 117 33.49 33.47 36.70
CA SER A 117 32.35 32.87 37.39
C SER A 117 31.52 33.84 38.23
N ASP A 118 30.24 33.52 38.48
CA ASP A 118 29.61 33.91 39.74
C ASP A 118 28.58 32.90 40.25
N SER A 119 28.66 32.68 41.56
CA SER A 119 27.89 31.75 42.40
C SER A 119 26.69 32.44 43.06
N GLY A 120 25.60 31.71 43.27
CA GLY A 120 24.48 32.16 44.11
C GLY A 120 23.59 31.01 44.57
N SER A 121 23.69 30.68 45.85
CA SER A 121 22.87 29.73 46.61
C SER A 121 21.59 30.42 47.15
N SER A 122 20.46 29.69 47.23
CA SER A 122 19.61 29.69 48.44
C SER A 122 18.56 28.56 48.41
N ASP A 123 18.33 28.00 49.60
CA ASP A 123 17.55 26.82 49.95
C ASP A 123 16.02 27.01 49.92
N ASN A 124 15.24 25.93 49.68
CA ASN A 124 14.41 25.31 50.73
C ASN A 124 13.45 24.18 50.26
N ALA A 125 13.37 23.16 51.13
CA ALA A 125 12.23 22.32 51.51
C ALA A 125 11.62 21.30 50.51
N GLY A 126 11.71 20.01 50.87
CA GLY A 126 10.84 18.93 50.36
C GLY A 126 9.41 19.03 50.92
N PRO A 127 8.45 18.21 50.43
CA PRO A 127 8.36 16.85 50.97
C PRO A 127 7.81 15.74 50.02
N SER A 128 8.01 14.51 50.48
CA SER A 128 7.16 13.31 50.31
C SER A 128 7.26 12.48 49.02
N VAL A 129 7.78 11.27 49.23
CA VAL A 129 7.68 10.07 48.40
C VAL A 129 6.19 9.70 48.20
N LYS A 130 5.79 9.52 46.95
CA LYS A 130 4.65 8.67 46.56
C LYS A 130 5.12 7.70 45.49
N GLU A 131 5.23 6.43 45.87
CA GLU A 131 5.36 5.31 44.93
C GLU A 131 4.22 5.38 43.91
N LYS A 132 4.57 5.59 42.63
CA LYS A 132 3.66 5.36 41.52
C LYS A 132 3.71 3.88 41.17
N GLY A 133 2.62 3.16 41.46
CA GLY A 133 2.44 1.79 41.04
C GLY A 133 2.59 1.64 39.52
N GLU A 134 3.34 0.61 39.12
CA GLU A 134 3.51 0.22 37.73
C GLU A 134 2.17 -0.25 37.16
N THR A 135 1.66 0.44 36.14
CA THR A 135 0.51 -0.03 35.37
C THR A 135 1.00 -0.95 34.27
N PHE A 136 0.41 -2.14 34.21
CA PHE A 136 0.71 -3.17 33.21
C PHE A 136 -0.38 -3.21 32.13
N ASP A 137 -0.01 -3.46 30.88
CA ASP A 137 -0.97 -3.69 29.80
C ASP A 137 -1.59 -5.11 29.88
N VAL A 138 -2.55 -5.39 28.99
CA VAL A 138 -3.29 -6.66 28.85
C VAL A 138 -2.40 -7.88 28.63
N TYR A 139 -1.14 -7.66 28.25
CA TYR A 139 -0.13 -8.69 28.04
C TYR A 139 0.87 -8.77 29.19
N GLY A 140 0.61 -8.08 30.31
CA GLY A 140 1.43 -8.06 31.50
C GLY A 140 2.71 -7.22 31.37
N ARG A 141 2.71 -6.14 30.57
CA ARG A 141 3.90 -5.32 30.30
C ARG A 141 3.83 -3.93 30.94
N ALA A 142 4.93 -3.49 31.56
CA ALA A 142 5.04 -2.18 32.18
C ALA A 142 4.89 -1.04 31.15
N ILE A 143 3.98 -0.10 31.41
CA ILE A 143 3.62 1.00 30.49
C ILE A 143 4.71 2.08 30.39
N ASN A 144 5.77 2.04 31.21
CA ASN A 144 6.77 3.11 31.33
C ASN A 144 7.95 3.09 30.34
N SER A 145 7.93 2.28 29.28
CA SER A 145 8.99 2.29 28.24
C SER A 145 8.75 3.33 27.12
N TYR A 146 7.72 4.16 27.21
CA TYR A 146 7.42 5.14 26.16
C TYR A 146 8.35 6.36 26.23
N SER A 147 9.22 6.46 25.22
CA SER A 147 9.92 7.66 24.77
C SER A 147 11.12 8.13 25.60
N ASP A 148 12.28 7.49 25.40
CA ASP A 148 13.55 8.23 25.49
C ASP A 148 13.65 9.16 24.27
N HIS A 149 13.30 10.43 24.48
CA HIS A 149 13.46 11.50 23.50
C HIS A 149 14.95 11.79 23.26
N LEU A 150 15.59 11.02 22.38
CA LEU A 150 16.81 11.48 21.71
C LEU A 150 16.47 12.67 20.81
N LYS A 151 17.22 13.77 20.95
CA LYS A 151 17.13 14.98 20.10
C LYS A 151 17.14 14.59 18.62
N ARG A 152 16.05 14.87 17.91
CA ARG A 152 15.86 14.58 16.48
C ARG A 152 16.17 15.82 15.64
N THR A 153 16.77 15.63 14.47
CA THR A 153 17.05 16.69 13.48
C THR A 153 15.91 16.78 12.46
N ASP A 154 15.69 17.94 11.85
CA ASP A 154 14.54 18.26 10.97
C ASP A 154 14.27 17.29 9.78
N ALA A 155 15.23 16.43 9.42
CA ALA A 155 15.04 15.37 8.42
C ALA A 155 14.15 14.19 8.90
N ASP A 156 13.95 14.05 10.22
CA ASP A 156 13.18 12.98 10.86
C ASP A 156 11.66 13.25 10.92
N ASP A 157 11.20 14.43 10.50
CA ASP A 157 9.80 14.83 10.64
C ASP A 157 8.86 14.33 9.51
N THR A 158 9.35 13.46 8.63
CA THR A 158 8.56 12.96 7.47
C THR A 158 7.86 11.61 7.70
N ASP A 159 8.02 11.01 8.88
CA ASP A 159 7.43 9.72 9.23
C ASP A 159 5.91 9.84 9.52
N PRO A 160 5.05 8.90 9.07
CA PRO A 160 3.62 8.98 9.33
C PRO A 160 3.27 8.97 10.82
N GLY A 161 2.23 9.72 11.20
CA GLY A 161 1.86 9.91 12.61
C GLY A 161 1.58 8.61 13.38
N LEU A 162 1.02 7.60 12.71
CA LEU A 162 0.79 6.28 13.31
C LEU A 162 2.11 5.60 13.68
N LEU A 163 3.08 5.58 12.77
CA LEU A 163 4.37 4.96 13.02
C LEU A 163 5.19 5.76 14.03
N LYS A 164 5.15 7.10 13.99
CA LYS A 164 5.82 7.98 14.96
C LYS A 164 5.41 7.68 16.41
N LYS A 165 4.11 7.45 16.65
CA LYS A 165 3.54 7.24 18.00
C LYS A 165 3.77 5.82 18.55
N HIS A 166 3.88 4.84 17.67
CA HIS A 166 3.84 3.42 18.04
C HIS A 166 5.13 2.66 17.66
N SER A 167 6.21 3.39 17.39
CA SER A 167 7.53 2.79 17.17
C SER A 167 8.48 3.10 18.33
N ALA A 168 9.33 2.13 18.67
CA ALA A 168 10.44 2.27 19.59
C ALA A 168 11.72 1.70 18.97
N HIS A 169 12.89 2.11 19.49
CA HIS A 169 14.18 1.54 19.10
C HIS A 169 14.60 0.48 20.10
N ILE A 170 14.71 -0.76 19.63
CA ILE A 170 14.94 -1.94 20.47
C ILE A 170 16.23 -2.62 20.05
N ALA A 171 16.98 -3.13 21.03
CA ALA A 171 18.16 -3.95 20.78
C ALA A 171 17.75 -5.42 20.67
N TYR A 172 18.29 -6.13 19.67
CA TYR A 172 18.06 -7.56 19.48
C TYR A 172 19.39 -8.30 19.40
N THR A 173 19.48 -9.44 20.07
CA THR A 173 20.64 -10.32 20.01
C THR A 173 20.21 -11.65 19.41
N THR A 174 20.87 -12.06 18.33
CA THR A 174 20.68 -13.35 17.68
C THR A 174 21.94 -14.20 17.84
N PRO A 175 21.90 -15.51 17.50
CA PRO A 175 23.10 -16.34 17.47
C PRO A 175 24.20 -15.81 16.52
N ILE A 176 23.86 -14.95 15.56
CA ILE A 176 24.77 -14.46 14.52
C ILE A 176 25.31 -13.06 14.87
N ALA A 177 24.45 -12.19 15.41
CA ALA A 177 24.80 -10.78 15.58
C ALA A 177 23.94 -10.09 16.66
N THR A 178 24.50 -9.03 17.26
CA THR A 178 23.76 -8.08 18.09
C THR A 178 23.46 -6.83 17.30
N TYR A 179 22.17 -6.50 17.20
CA TYR A 179 21.64 -5.32 16.55
C TYR A 179 21.20 -4.32 17.62
N PRO A 180 21.99 -3.26 17.89
CA PRO A 180 21.83 -2.46 19.10
C PRO A 180 20.63 -1.51 19.08
N SER A 181 20.13 -1.13 17.90
CA SER A 181 19.03 -0.17 17.79
C SER A 181 18.28 -0.39 16.48
N ILE A 182 17.16 -1.06 16.59
CA ILE A 182 16.27 -1.42 15.50
C ILE A 182 14.90 -0.83 15.77
N ARG A 183 14.37 -0.07 14.81
CA ARG A 183 13.02 0.47 14.93
C ARG A 183 12.00 -0.66 14.81
N THR A 184 11.18 -0.77 15.85
CA THR A 184 10.12 -1.76 15.99
C THR A 184 8.80 -1.05 16.23
N PHE A 185 7.83 -1.34 15.37
CA PHE A 185 6.46 -0.85 15.44
C PHE A 185 5.58 -1.88 16.14
N LEU A 186 4.79 -1.42 17.10
CA LEU A 186 3.84 -2.24 17.86
C LEU A 186 2.55 -1.47 18.04
N TYR A 187 1.48 -2.04 17.49
CA TYR A 187 0.15 -1.51 17.66
C TYR A 187 -0.76 -2.58 18.26
N PRO A 188 -1.15 -2.46 19.54
CA PRO A 188 -2.14 -3.37 20.11
C PRO A 188 -3.47 -3.13 19.39
N HIS A 189 -4.23 -4.21 19.14
CA HIS A 189 -5.57 -4.05 18.60
C HIS A 189 -6.39 -3.15 19.56
N PRO A 190 -7.08 -2.10 19.07
CA PRO A 190 -7.74 -1.11 19.94
C PRO A 190 -8.77 -1.70 20.90
N HIS A 191 -9.27 -2.89 20.59
CA HIS A 191 -10.30 -3.59 21.38
C HIS A 191 -9.87 -4.99 21.80
N ILE A 192 -8.56 -5.26 21.88
CA ILE A 192 -8.05 -6.59 22.24
C ILE A 192 -8.65 -7.14 23.54
N GLU A 193 -8.88 -6.28 24.54
CA GLU A 193 -9.46 -6.65 25.85
C GLU A 193 -10.88 -7.21 25.78
N LYS A 194 -11.61 -6.83 24.73
CA LYS A 194 -13.04 -7.13 24.59
C LYS A 194 -13.30 -8.33 23.70
N LEU A 195 -12.26 -8.83 23.03
CA LEU A 195 -12.38 -9.96 22.12
C LEU A 195 -12.05 -11.26 22.85
N PRO A 196 -12.73 -12.38 22.51
CA PRO A 196 -12.39 -13.69 23.04
C PRO A 196 -10.91 -14.03 22.82
N THR A 197 -10.32 -14.67 23.82
CA THR A 197 -8.89 -15.03 23.81
C THR A 197 -8.62 -16.51 24.00
N GLU A 198 -9.69 -17.31 24.02
CA GLU A 198 -9.64 -18.77 23.95
C GLU A 198 -9.93 -19.20 22.50
N PRO A 199 -9.22 -20.21 21.95
CA PRO A 199 -8.10 -20.96 22.57
C PRO A 199 -6.76 -20.19 22.56
N SER A 200 -6.68 -19.06 21.83
CA SER A 200 -5.50 -18.18 21.80
C SER A 200 -5.94 -16.73 21.58
N PRO A 201 -5.08 -15.72 21.85
CA PRO A 201 -5.31 -14.35 21.43
C PRO A 201 -5.45 -14.24 19.90
N LEU A 202 -5.95 -13.09 19.44
CA LEU A 202 -5.93 -12.76 18.01
C LEU A 202 -4.52 -12.90 17.43
N PRO A 203 -4.39 -13.41 16.19
CA PRO A 203 -3.10 -13.51 15.52
C PRO A 203 -2.38 -12.16 15.43
N LEU A 204 -1.06 -12.17 15.58
CA LEU A 204 -0.19 -11.01 15.38
C LEU A 204 0.12 -10.86 13.88
N LEU A 205 -0.25 -9.72 13.29
CA LEU A 205 0.11 -9.39 11.90
C LEU A 205 1.52 -8.80 11.87
N VAL A 206 2.43 -9.42 11.11
CA VAL A 206 3.85 -9.07 11.08
C VAL A 206 4.21 -8.47 9.72
N PHE A 207 4.65 -7.21 9.69
CA PHE A 207 4.96 -6.46 8.47
C PHE A 207 6.48 -6.43 8.20
N ILE A 208 6.90 -6.95 7.04
CA ILE A 208 8.32 -7.12 6.69
C ILE A 208 8.61 -6.51 5.32
N HIS A 209 9.42 -5.45 5.30
CA HIS A 209 9.75 -4.73 4.06
C HIS A 209 10.90 -5.38 3.28
N GLY A 210 11.01 -4.99 2.00
CA GLY A 210 12.04 -5.46 1.09
C GLY A 210 13.37 -4.71 1.14
N LEU A 211 14.27 -5.05 0.21
CA LEU A 211 15.61 -4.48 0.08
C LEU A 211 15.55 -2.95 -0.10
N GLY A 212 16.27 -2.21 0.74
CA GLY A 212 16.32 -0.74 0.66
C GLY A 212 15.01 -0.03 1.03
N GLY A 213 14.00 -0.77 1.47
CA GLY A 213 12.71 -0.28 1.92
C GLY A 213 12.68 0.17 3.38
N SER A 214 11.47 0.39 3.89
CA SER A 214 11.19 0.63 5.31
C SER A 214 9.72 0.35 5.63
N LEU A 215 9.38 0.29 6.92
CA LEU A 215 8.00 0.18 7.42
C LEU A 215 7.06 1.27 6.92
N SER A 216 7.59 2.44 6.54
CA SER A 216 6.77 3.53 6.00
C SER A 216 6.02 3.13 4.73
N GLN A 217 6.53 2.17 3.97
CA GLN A 217 5.84 1.60 2.80
C GLN A 217 4.53 0.91 3.18
N PHE A 218 4.43 0.32 4.37
CA PHE A 218 3.21 -0.33 4.82
C PHE A 218 2.18 0.64 5.40
N HIS A 219 2.49 1.92 5.54
CA HIS A 219 1.60 2.88 6.20
C HIS A 219 0.16 2.87 5.64
N PRO A 220 -0.07 2.88 4.31
CA PRO A 220 -1.43 2.83 3.76
C PRO A 220 -2.20 1.54 4.07
N LEU A 221 -1.51 0.40 4.23
CA LEU A 221 -2.15 -0.84 4.68
C LEU A 221 -2.38 -0.85 6.19
N LEU A 222 -1.41 -0.36 6.96
CA LEU A 222 -1.47 -0.31 8.41
C LEU A 222 -2.67 0.48 8.91
N THR A 223 -3.02 1.60 8.26
CA THR A 223 -4.21 2.40 8.64
C THR A 223 -5.51 1.59 8.60
N SER A 224 -5.59 0.55 7.77
CA SER A 224 -6.71 -0.38 7.71
C SER A 224 -6.52 -1.56 8.67
N LEU A 225 -5.37 -2.22 8.63
CA LEU A 225 -5.15 -3.51 9.30
C LEU A 225 -4.96 -3.42 10.82
N VAL A 226 -4.60 -2.24 11.36
CA VAL A 226 -4.54 -2.04 12.82
C VAL A 226 -5.90 -2.21 13.51
N ASN A 227 -6.99 -2.07 12.77
CA ASN A 227 -8.36 -2.31 13.26
C ASN A 227 -8.80 -3.77 13.08
N VAL A 228 -7.95 -4.63 12.51
CA VAL A 228 -8.23 -6.04 12.25
C VAL A 228 -7.53 -6.94 13.26
N ALA A 229 -6.28 -6.63 13.61
CA ALA A 229 -5.50 -7.42 14.55
C ALA A 229 -4.34 -6.62 15.16
N PRO A 230 -3.73 -7.10 16.26
CA PRO A 230 -2.49 -6.52 16.74
C PRO A 230 -1.43 -6.59 15.64
N CYS A 231 -0.70 -5.50 15.45
CA CYS A 231 0.28 -5.36 14.38
C CYS A 231 1.69 -5.18 14.96
N PHE A 232 2.65 -5.90 14.38
CA PHE A 232 4.07 -5.78 14.61
C PHE A 232 4.78 -5.48 13.30
N GLY A 233 5.76 -4.58 13.32
CA GLY A 233 6.61 -4.34 12.16
C GLY A 233 8.04 -4.00 12.61
N ILE A 234 9.00 -4.22 11.73
CA ILE A 234 10.39 -3.87 11.99
C ILE A 234 11.05 -3.22 10.76
N ASP A 235 11.85 -2.17 10.98
CA ASP A 235 12.80 -1.68 9.97
C ASP A 235 14.06 -2.56 10.06
N LEU A 236 14.45 -3.22 8.97
CA LEU A 236 15.66 -4.04 8.92
C LEU A 236 16.92 -3.20 9.28
N PRO A 237 18.01 -3.82 9.75
CA PRO A 237 19.21 -3.10 10.18
C PRO A 237 19.70 -2.09 9.13
N GLY A 238 19.86 -0.82 9.52
CA GLY A 238 20.28 0.26 8.63
C GLY A 238 19.24 0.76 7.62
N CYS A 239 18.07 0.14 7.53
CA CYS A 239 16.91 0.59 6.75
C CYS A 239 16.01 1.52 7.57
N GLY A 240 15.23 2.37 6.89
CA GLY A 240 14.32 3.31 7.56
C GLY A 240 15.02 4.12 8.66
N LEU A 241 14.49 4.03 9.88
CA LEU A 241 15.06 4.70 11.06
C LEU A 241 15.89 3.75 11.96
N SER A 242 16.15 2.52 11.51
CA SER A 242 17.04 1.59 12.22
C SER A 242 18.50 1.98 12.07
N SER A 243 19.28 1.75 13.13
CA SER A 243 20.73 2.00 13.10
C SER A 243 21.44 1.05 12.14
N PHE A 244 22.51 1.53 11.51
CA PHE A 244 23.39 0.70 10.68
C PHE A 244 24.47 0.05 11.56
N SER A 245 24.08 -0.98 12.32
CA SER A 245 24.96 -1.75 13.19
C SER A 245 24.39 -3.16 13.44
N PRO A 246 25.23 -4.22 13.47
CA PRO A 246 26.68 -4.21 13.29
C PRO A 246 27.06 -3.99 11.82
N LYS A 247 28.35 -3.77 11.52
CA LYS A 247 28.82 -3.50 10.14
C LYS A 247 29.37 -4.74 9.41
N SER A 248 29.37 -5.90 10.05
CA SER A 248 29.78 -7.17 9.45
C SER A 248 28.85 -7.55 8.29
N TRP A 249 29.38 -8.19 7.25
CA TRP A 249 28.56 -8.57 6.09
C TRP A 249 27.62 -9.74 6.40
N GLU A 250 28.08 -10.67 7.25
CA GLU A 250 27.31 -11.85 7.70
C GLU A 250 26.00 -11.47 8.39
N ALA A 251 25.99 -10.37 9.15
CA ALA A 251 24.80 -9.86 9.83
C ALA A 251 23.68 -9.37 8.89
N TYR A 252 23.95 -9.30 7.58
CA TYR A 252 23.00 -8.93 6.53
C TYR A 252 22.73 -10.07 5.53
N SER A 253 23.20 -11.28 5.83
CA SER A 253 22.74 -12.49 5.13
C SER A 253 21.23 -12.69 5.31
N VAL A 254 20.59 -13.36 4.36
CA VAL A 254 19.15 -13.61 4.41
C VAL A 254 18.79 -14.43 5.66
N GLU A 255 19.67 -15.37 6.05
CA GLU A 255 19.54 -16.21 7.23
C GLU A 255 19.70 -15.41 8.54
N ALA A 256 20.65 -14.46 8.60
CA ALA A 256 20.82 -13.58 9.75
C ALA A 256 19.61 -12.64 9.94
N LEU A 257 19.11 -12.08 8.85
CA LEU A 257 17.93 -11.22 8.87
C LEU A 257 16.65 -12.00 9.23
N ALA A 258 16.50 -13.22 8.73
CA ALA A 258 15.41 -14.12 9.14
C ALA A 258 15.54 -14.48 10.63
N SER A 259 16.75 -14.78 11.12
CA SER A 259 16.98 -15.06 12.55
C SER A 259 16.66 -13.85 13.43
N LEU A 260 17.00 -12.64 13.00
CA LEU A 260 16.62 -11.39 13.67
C LEU A 260 15.10 -11.24 13.73
N LEU A 261 14.40 -11.46 12.61
CA LEU A 261 12.94 -11.41 12.56
C LEU A 261 12.32 -12.44 13.50
N ALA A 262 12.82 -13.67 13.51
CA ALA A 262 12.35 -14.72 14.42
C ALA A 262 12.45 -14.28 15.89
N VAL A 263 13.63 -13.81 16.31
CA VAL A 263 13.87 -13.33 17.69
C VAL A 263 12.95 -12.17 18.03
N ALA A 264 12.84 -11.17 17.13
CA ALA A 264 12.04 -9.99 17.37
C ALA A 264 10.54 -10.32 17.48
N ILE A 265 10.00 -11.15 16.58
CA ILE A 265 8.58 -11.56 16.62
C ILE A 265 8.30 -12.38 17.88
N GLU A 266 9.17 -13.33 18.22
CA GLU A 266 9.05 -14.14 19.43
C GLU A 266 9.07 -13.27 20.69
N GLN A 267 9.86 -12.19 20.74
CA GLN A 267 9.88 -11.28 21.89
C GLN A 267 8.53 -10.59 22.14
N TYR A 268 7.70 -10.40 21.11
CA TYR A 268 6.44 -9.65 21.23
C TYR A 268 5.16 -10.47 21.12
N ARG A 269 5.20 -11.68 20.56
CA ARG A 269 4.03 -12.56 20.60
C ARG A 269 3.74 -12.98 22.04
N ASP A 270 2.47 -13.11 22.38
CA ASP A 270 2.04 -13.69 23.65
C ASP A 270 2.27 -15.21 23.66
N LYS A 271 3.49 -15.62 24.04
CA LYS A 271 3.90 -17.04 24.07
C LYS A 271 3.08 -17.86 25.06
N LYS A 272 2.75 -17.27 26.21
CA LYS A 272 2.04 -17.96 27.30
C LYS A 272 0.68 -18.44 26.84
N ARG A 273 0.00 -17.65 26.01
CA ARG A 273 -1.32 -17.95 25.47
C ARG A 273 -1.27 -18.45 24.02
N GLY A 274 -0.09 -18.88 23.57
CA GLY A 274 0.08 -19.53 22.27
C GLY A 274 -0.29 -18.67 21.06
N GLN A 275 -0.12 -17.33 21.16
CA GLN A 275 -0.53 -16.41 20.09
C GLN A 275 0.11 -16.79 18.74
N LYS A 276 -0.75 -16.86 17.73
CA LYS A 276 -0.40 -17.20 16.35
C LYS A 276 0.07 -15.96 15.58
N VAL A 277 0.70 -16.18 14.44
CA VAL A 277 1.34 -15.13 13.63
C VAL A 277 0.93 -15.24 12.16
N VAL A 278 0.70 -14.10 11.53
CA VAL A 278 0.48 -13.98 10.09
C VAL A 278 1.56 -13.07 9.52
N LEU A 279 2.32 -13.57 8.55
CA LEU A 279 3.39 -12.82 7.91
C LEU A 279 2.82 -12.02 6.73
N ILE A 280 3.11 -10.72 6.65
CA ILE A 280 2.74 -9.84 5.54
C ILE A 280 4.02 -9.18 5.06
N ALA A 281 4.48 -9.57 3.88
CA ALA A 281 5.80 -9.19 3.42
C ALA A 281 5.82 -8.66 1.99
N HIS A 282 6.83 -7.84 1.69
CA HIS A 282 7.03 -7.25 0.39
C HIS A 282 8.43 -7.55 -0.15
N SER A 283 8.54 -7.94 -1.42
CA SER A 283 9.82 -8.11 -2.13
C SER A 283 10.78 -9.06 -1.38
N LEU A 284 12.02 -8.65 -1.07
CA LEU A 284 12.96 -9.43 -0.24
C LEU A 284 12.36 -9.87 1.10
N GLY A 285 11.43 -9.10 1.67
CA GLY A 285 10.73 -9.49 2.89
C GLY A 285 9.95 -10.80 2.72
N CYS A 286 9.45 -11.09 1.51
CA CYS A 286 8.78 -12.35 1.18
C CYS A 286 9.76 -13.53 1.29
N SER A 287 11.00 -13.36 0.83
CA SER A 287 12.06 -14.35 0.96
C SER A 287 12.40 -14.64 2.43
N LEU A 288 12.55 -13.59 3.24
CA LEU A 288 12.78 -13.75 4.69
C LEU A 288 11.61 -14.48 5.36
N SER A 289 10.38 -14.12 5.00
CA SER A 289 9.16 -14.73 5.54
C SER A 289 9.01 -16.19 5.11
N ALA A 290 9.38 -16.53 3.87
CA ALA A 290 9.37 -17.90 3.39
C ALA A 290 10.34 -18.79 4.20
N LEU A 291 11.53 -18.27 4.54
CA LEU A 291 12.46 -18.98 5.43
C LEU A 291 11.92 -19.14 6.85
N LEU A 292 11.10 -18.20 7.36
CA LEU A 292 10.49 -18.34 8.68
C LEU A 292 9.37 -19.38 8.71
N ALA A 293 8.60 -19.49 7.62
CA ALA A 293 7.40 -20.30 7.57
C ALA A 293 7.61 -21.71 6.96
N SER A 294 8.68 -21.93 6.19
CA SER A 294 8.89 -23.20 5.48
C SER A 294 9.47 -24.30 6.37
N SER A 295 8.93 -25.51 6.24
CA SER A 295 9.45 -26.73 6.88
C SER A 295 10.87 -27.08 6.42
N GLU A 296 11.22 -26.74 5.18
CA GLU A 296 12.53 -26.99 4.57
C GLU A 296 13.58 -25.92 4.90
N SER A 297 13.23 -24.94 5.74
CA SER A 297 14.13 -23.84 6.05
C SER A 297 15.31 -24.25 6.94
N PRO A 298 16.55 -23.82 6.60
CA PRO A 298 17.72 -24.01 7.44
C PRO A 298 17.69 -23.15 8.72
N VAL A 299 16.82 -22.14 8.78
CA VAL A 299 16.67 -21.29 9.95
C VAL A 299 15.80 -22.02 10.98
N ILE A 300 16.44 -22.51 12.05
CA ILE A 300 15.76 -23.15 13.17
C ILE A 300 15.06 -22.08 14.00
N SER A 301 13.74 -22.14 14.06
CA SER A 301 12.93 -21.23 14.85
C SER A 301 11.64 -21.89 15.31
N SER A 302 11.35 -21.81 16.61
CA SER A 302 10.06 -22.22 17.18
C SER A 302 8.89 -21.43 16.60
N LEU A 303 9.15 -20.24 16.05
CA LEU A 303 8.14 -19.37 15.47
C LEU A 303 7.34 -20.07 14.36
N ARG A 304 7.97 -20.99 13.63
CA ARG A 304 7.38 -21.70 12.49
C ARG A 304 6.05 -22.37 12.85
N GLU A 305 5.98 -23.00 14.02
CA GLU A 305 4.78 -23.70 14.53
C GLU A 305 3.63 -22.73 14.88
N HIS A 306 3.93 -21.44 14.98
CA HIS A 306 2.98 -20.38 15.28
C HIS A 306 2.57 -19.57 14.04
N VAL A 307 3.23 -19.75 12.89
CA VAL A 307 2.83 -19.12 11.64
C VAL A 307 1.61 -19.85 11.07
N ILE A 308 0.51 -19.14 10.87
CA ILE A 308 -0.76 -19.70 10.38
C ILE A 308 -1.19 -19.15 9.02
N GLY A 309 -0.46 -18.17 8.49
CA GLY A 309 -0.76 -17.57 7.19
C GLY A 309 0.37 -16.67 6.69
N PHE A 310 0.45 -16.53 5.37
CA PHE A 310 1.47 -15.73 4.71
C PHE A 310 0.88 -14.94 3.53
N VAL A 311 1.08 -13.62 3.52
CA VAL A 311 0.80 -12.73 2.40
C VAL A 311 2.13 -12.27 1.81
N ALA A 312 2.41 -12.68 0.57
CA ALA A 312 3.62 -12.34 -0.16
C ALA A 312 3.30 -11.37 -1.29
N ILE A 313 3.74 -10.12 -1.14
CA ILE A 313 3.51 -9.03 -2.09
C ILE A 313 4.79 -8.84 -2.91
N CYS A 314 4.67 -8.90 -4.24
CA CYS A 314 5.80 -8.78 -5.17
C CYS A 314 6.95 -9.76 -4.82
N PRO A 315 6.70 -11.08 -4.70
CA PRO A 315 7.72 -12.03 -4.21
C PRO A 315 8.79 -12.34 -5.27
N ILE A 316 9.93 -12.87 -4.80
CA ILE A 316 11.02 -13.41 -5.64
C ILE A 316 10.98 -14.95 -5.52
N ALA A 317 10.90 -15.65 -6.64
CA ALA A 317 10.71 -17.10 -6.67
C ALA A 317 11.98 -17.89 -6.37
N GLY A 318 13.15 -17.32 -6.70
CA GLY A 318 14.39 -18.04 -6.53
C GLY A 318 15.65 -17.21 -6.68
N PRO A 319 16.80 -17.84 -6.40
CA PRO A 319 18.11 -17.23 -6.57
C PRO A 319 18.43 -16.92 -8.04
N LEU A 320 19.31 -15.93 -8.24
CA LEU A 320 19.85 -15.62 -9.56
C LEU A 320 20.71 -16.75 -10.11
N PRO A 321 20.61 -17.11 -11.41
CA PRO A 321 21.49 -18.08 -12.06
C PRO A 321 22.99 -17.78 -11.88
N GLU A 322 23.84 -18.80 -11.89
CA GLU A 322 25.27 -18.70 -11.57
C GLU A 322 26.01 -17.60 -12.36
N ALA A 323 25.80 -17.53 -13.68
CA ALA A 323 26.43 -16.52 -14.53
C ALA A 323 26.01 -15.08 -14.18
N GLU A 324 24.75 -14.88 -13.78
CA GLU A 324 24.24 -13.57 -13.37
C GLU A 324 24.69 -13.22 -11.95
N ASN A 325 24.71 -14.21 -11.06
CA ASN A 325 25.23 -14.10 -9.70
C ASN A 325 26.69 -13.63 -9.69
N ALA A 326 27.54 -14.18 -10.57
CA ALA A 326 28.93 -13.77 -10.71
C ALA A 326 29.07 -12.29 -11.12
N LYS A 327 28.24 -11.82 -12.06
CA LYS A 327 28.21 -10.41 -12.49
C LYS A 327 27.74 -9.49 -11.36
N ALA A 328 26.69 -9.90 -10.64
CA ALA A 328 26.16 -9.17 -9.49
C ALA A 328 27.21 -9.02 -8.38
N ARG A 329 27.91 -10.11 -8.02
CA ARG A 329 29.01 -10.08 -7.05
C ARG A 329 30.12 -9.13 -7.49
N LYS A 330 30.55 -9.21 -8.76
CA LYS A 330 31.58 -8.33 -9.31
C LYS A 330 31.20 -6.86 -9.19
N LEU A 331 29.93 -6.52 -9.44
CA LEU A 331 29.47 -5.15 -9.28
C LEU A 331 29.40 -4.72 -7.81
N LEU A 332 28.93 -5.59 -6.92
CA LEU A 332 28.88 -5.28 -5.49
C LEU A 332 30.26 -5.11 -4.87
N HIS A 333 31.36 -5.45 -5.56
CA HIS A 333 32.73 -5.11 -5.15
C HIS A 333 33.14 -3.66 -5.47
N VAL A 334 32.39 -2.92 -6.29
CA VAL A 334 32.69 -1.51 -6.60
C VAL A 334 32.77 -0.67 -5.31
N PRO A 335 33.82 0.13 -5.09
CA PRO A 335 33.96 0.98 -3.91
C PRO A 335 32.78 1.93 -3.68
N ASP A 336 32.44 2.21 -2.42
CA ASP A 336 31.28 3.03 -2.03
C ASP A 336 31.22 4.39 -2.76
N PRO A 337 32.30 5.18 -2.89
CA PRO A 337 32.23 6.49 -3.54
C PRO A 337 31.82 6.42 -5.02
N LEU A 338 32.26 5.37 -5.74
CA LEU A 338 31.90 5.17 -7.14
C LEU A 338 30.45 4.70 -7.27
N PHE A 339 30.03 3.80 -6.36
CA PHE A 339 28.65 3.33 -6.32
C PHE A 339 27.68 4.46 -5.97
N ASP A 340 28.05 5.34 -5.03
CA ASP A 340 27.26 6.52 -4.67
C ASP A 340 27.16 7.54 -5.82
N LEU A 341 28.22 7.71 -6.61
CA LEU A 341 28.18 8.53 -7.82
C LEU A 341 27.16 7.98 -8.83
N PHE A 342 27.19 6.66 -9.06
CA PHE A 342 26.20 5.98 -9.89
C PHE A 342 24.78 6.17 -9.35
N ARG A 343 24.54 5.92 -8.06
CA ARG A 343 23.22 6.12 -7.44
C ARG A 343 22.75 7.57 -7.51
N ARG A 344 23.66 8.55 -7.44
CA ARG A 344 23.33 9.96 -7.62
C ARG A 344 22.90 10.25 -9.06
N TRP A 345 23.60 9.68 -10.04
CA TRP A 345 23.23 9.76 -11.45
C TRP A 345 21.86 9.10 -11.72
N ASP A 346 21.63 7.89 -11.20
CA ASP A 346 20.37 7.14 -11.34
C ASP A 346 19.15 7.89 -10.75
N ARG A 347 19.38 8.76 -9.75
CA ARG A 347 18.36 9.62 -9.14
C ARG A 347 18.15 10.97 -9.85
N LEU A 348 18.91 11.28 -10.91
CA LEU A 348 18.68 12.50 -11.68
C LEU A 348 17.30 12.46 -12.34
N GLY A 349 16.55 13.56 -12.24
CA GLY A 349 15.15 13.65 -12.67
C GLY A 349 14.12 13.57 -11.54
N GLY A 350 14.56 13.38 -10.29
CA GLY A 350 13.68 13.44 -9.11
C GLY A 350 12.54 12.41 -9.20
N PRO A 351 11.26 12.82 -9.09
CA PRO A 351 10.11 11.91 -9.21
C PRO A 351 10.01 11.19 -10.56
N ASN A 352 10.63 11.73 -11.61
CA ASN A 352 10.67 11.14 -12.95
C ASN A 352 12.04 10.49 -13.27
N SER A 353 12.89 10.31 -12.25
CA SER A 353 14.19 9.62 -12.44
C SER A 353 14.00 8.14 -12.77
N HIS A 354 14.96 7.56 -13.50
CA HIS A 354 14.99 6.11 -13.73
C HIS A 354 14.91 5.31 -12.42
N SER A 355 15.55 5.81 -11.35
CA SER A 355 15.49 5.20 -10.03
C SER A 355 14.09 5.08 -9.43
N VAL A 356 13.19 5.98 -9.79
CA VAL A 356 11.80 5.98 -9.31
C VAL A 356 10.92 5.21 -10.27
N LEU A 357 11.01 5.50 -11.57
CA LEU A 357 10.13 4.96 -12.59
C LEU A 357 10.18 3.43 -12.70
N ARG A 358 11.34 2.80 -12.43
CA ARG A 358 11.44 1.33 -12.42
C ARG A 358 10.64 0.64 -11.31
N TYR A 359 10.31 1.36 -10.23
CA TYR A 359 9.54 0.83 -9.10
C TYR A 359 8.07 1.15 -9.21
N VAL A 360 7.74 2.40 -9.57
CA VAL A 360 6.35 2.90 -9.55
C VAL A 360 5.68 2.85 -10.92
N GLY A 361 6.44 2.79 -12.01
CA GLY A 361 5.93 2.91 -13.38
C GLY A 361 5.81 4.35 -13.85
N LYS A 362 5.73 4.55 -15.18
CA LYS A 362 5.62 5.89 -15.79
C LYS A 362 4.30 6.58 -15.49
N GLU A 363 3.22 5.81 -15.46
CA GLU A 363 1.84 6.28 -15.27
C GLU A 363 1.48 6.55 -13.80
N ALA A 364 2.38 6.28 -12.85
CA ALA A 364 2.09 6.53 -11.43
C ALA A 364 1.88 8.01 -11.13
N ASP A 365 1.02 8.28 -10.15
CA ASP A 365 0.77 9.63 -9.66
C ASP A 365 2.03 10.23 -9.00
N ILE A 366 2.03 11.56 -8.91
CA ILE A 366 3.19 12.31 -8.41
C ILE A 366 3.50 12.02 -6.93
N GLU A 367 2.48 11.69 -6.12
CA GLU A 367 2.66 11.40 -4.71
C GLU A 367 3.33 10.05 -4.50
N THR A 368 2.89 9.01 -5.21
CA THR A 368 3.53 7.69 -5.23
C THR A 368 4.99 7.80 -5.70
N LYS A 369 5.25 8.57 -6.76
CA LYS A 369 6.62 8.89 -7.23
C LYS A 369 7.46 9.59 -6.15
N ASN A 370 6.88 10.53 -5.41
CA ASN A 370 7.55 11.25 -4.33
C ASN A 370 7.87 10.33 -3.13
N ILE A 371 6.98 9.41 -2.79
CA ILE A 371 7.21 8.39 -1.75
C ILE A 371 8.40 7.52 -2.15
N GLN A 372 8.41 7.01 -3.38
CA GLN A 372 9.54 6.21 -3.89
C GLN A 372 10.86 7.00 -3.89
N LEU A 373 10.83 8.27 -4.33
CA LEU A 373 12.02 9.11 -4.32
C LEU A 373 12.58 9.27 -2.90
N ARG A 374 11.72 9.39 -1.89
CA ARG A 374 12.12 9.46 -0.48
C ARG A 374 12.78 8.16 -0.03
N ILE A 375 12.20 7.02 -0.35
CA ILE A 375 12.77 5.69 -0.05
C ILE A 375 14.17 5.56 -0.69
N ASN A 376 14.31 5.96 -1.95
CA ASN A 376 15.59 5.93 -2.67
C ASN A 376 16.66 6.84 -2.04
N LYS A 377 16.26 7.95 -1.40
CA LYS A 377 17.16 8.86 -0.69
C LYS A 377 17.56 8.33 0.70
N GLN A 378 16.64 7.64 1.38
CA GLN A 378 16.90 7.04 2.71
C GLN A 378 17.77 5.79 2.62
N SER A 379 17.74 5.07 1.50
CA SER A 379 18.54 3.87 1.28
C SER A 379 20.05 4.16 1.27
N LYS A 380 20.75 3.74 2.34
CA LYS A 380 22.20 3.89 2.52
C LYS A 380 22.95 2.85 1.70
N THR A 381 23.96 3.27 0.93
CA THR A 381 24.76 2.36 0.08
C THR A 381 25.45 1.23 0.83
N PRO A 382 26.12 1.47 1.97
CA PRO A 382 26.76 0.38 2.71
C PRO A 382 25.78 -0.69 3.21
N VAL A 383 24.54 -0.30 3.53
CA VAL A 383 23.46 -1.20 3.97
C VAL A 383 22.93 -1.99 2.77
N PHE A 384 22.54 -1.28 1.72
CA PHE A 384 22.02 -1.87 0.49
C PHE A 384 22.99 -2.92 -0.08
N ARG A 385 24.28 -2.59 -0.18
CA ARG A 385 25.30 -3.53 -0.69
C ARG A 385 25.41 -4.79 0.13
N ARG A 386 25.35 -4.68 1.47
CA ARG A 386 25.44 -5.84 2.38
C ARG A 386 24.22 -6.74 2.27
N MET A 387 23.02 -6.18 2.26
CA MET A 387 21.79 -6.95 2.08
C MET A 387 21.70 -7.58 0.68
N ALA A 388 22.07 -6.83 -0.36
CA ALA A 388 22.13 -7.34 -1.73
C ALA A 388 23.14 -8.49 -1.83
N TRP A 389 24.33 -8.34 -1.24
CA TRP A 389 25.34 -9.40 -1.19
C TRP A 389 24.86 -10.63 -0.41
N GLY A 390 24.20 -10.42 0.73
CA GLY A 390 23.61 -11.48 1.53
C GLY A 390 22.53 -12.27 0.77
N SER A 391 21.86 -11.63 -0.21
CA SER A 391 20.85 -12.25 -1.07
C SER A 391 21.44 -13.13 -2.17
N LEU A 392 22.74 -13.00 -2.46
CA LEU A 392 23.41 -13.75 -3.53
C LEU A 392 23.87 -15.13 -3.03
N PRO A 393 23.43 -16.24 -3.66
CA PRO A 393 23.85 -17.58 -3.25
C PRO A 393 25.33 -17.83 -3.58
N THR A 394 25.87 -18.87 -2.96
CA THR A 394 27.07 -19.59 -3.43
C THR A 394 26.62 -20.85 -4.17
N TYR A 395 27.42 -21.39 -5.07
CA TYR A 395 27.06 -22.58 -5.85
C TYR A 395 27.96 -23.74 -5.45
N ASN A 396 27.38 -24.91 -5.17
CA ASN A 396 28.13 -26.12 -4.89
C ASN A 396 28.65 -26.78 -6.18
N ASN A 397 29.44 -27.85 -6.07
CA ASN A 397 29.99 -28.57 -7.23
C ASN A 397 28.91 -29.19 -8.15
N LEU A 398 27.67 -29.30 -7.66
CA LEU A 398 26.51 -29.81 -8.42
C LEU A 398 25.72 -28.67 -9.09
N GLY A 399 26.16 -27.42 -8.97
CA GLY A 399 25.48 -26.25 -9.51
C GLY A 399 24.22 -25.84 -8.71
N GLU A 400 24.06 -26.34 -7.49
CA GLU A 400 22.93 -25.99 -6.64
C GLU A 400 23.25 -24.74 -5.79
N PRO A 401 22.29 -23.81 -5.65
CA PRO A 401 22.47 -22.61 -4.85
C PRO A 401 22.42 -22.93 -3.35
N MET A 402 23.46 -22.53 -2.63
CA MET A 402 23.57 -22.55 -1.17
C MET A 402 23.50 -21.14 -0.59
N GLY A 403 22.53 -20.93 0.29
CA GLY A 403 22.23 -19.65 0.94
C GLY A 403 21.59 -18.62 0.01
N GLY A 404 21.31 -17.42 0.53
CA GLY A 404 20.74 -16.31 -0.24
C GLY A 404 19.22 -16.42 -0.42
N ILE A 405 18.70 -15.94 -1.57
CA ILE A 405 17.25 -15.96 -1.84
C ILE A 405 16.73 -17.41 -1.88
N PRO A 406 15.64 -17.74 -1.15
CA PRO A 406 15.03 -19.06 -1.15
C PRO A 406 14.52 -19.45 -2.53
N GLY A 407 14.86 -20.66 -2.97
CA GLY A 407 14.38 -21.25 -4.22
C GLY A 407 13.22 -22.23 -4.02
N LYS A 408 12.99 -23.07 -5.04
CA LYS A 408 11.89 -24.05 -5.11
C LYS A 408 11.70 -24.84 -3.82
N LYS A 409 12.77 -25.40 -3.25
CA LYS A 409 12.71 -26.25 -2.05
C LYS A 409 12.03 -25.54 -0.86
N ILE A 410 12.42 -24.29 -0.59
CA ILE A 410 11.86 -23.51 0.51
C ILE A 410 10.40 -23.14 0.23
N TRP A 411 10.09 -22.67 -0.98
CA TRP A 411 8.71 -22.31 -1.34
C TRP A 411 7.76 -23.51 -1.29
N ALA A 412 8.17 -24.67 -1.83
CA ALA A 412 7.40 -25.91 -1.77
C ALA A 412 7.12 -26.34 -0.32
N GLY A 413 8.14 -26.26 0.55
CA GLY A 413 8.07 -26.62 1.96
C GLY A 413 7.23 -25.71 2.86
N LEU A 414 6.65 -24.62 2.34
CA LEU A 414 5.59 -23.91 3.06
C LEU A 414 4.43 -24.89 3.31
N GLN A 415 3.69 -24.75 4.40
CA GLN A 415 2.49 -25.57 4.65
C GLN A 415 1.28 -24.71 5.08
N VAL A 416 1.49 -23.41 5.18
CA VAL A 416 0.47 -22.44 5.57
C VAL A 416 -0.33 -21.93 4.35
N PRO A 417 -1.56 -21.45 4.57
CA PRO A 417 -2.29 -20.63 3.61
C PRO A 417 -1.43 -19.49 3.06
N LEU A 418 -1.47 -19.28 1.75
CA LEU A 418 -0.60 -18.33 1.06
C LEU A 418 -1.38 -17.44 0.09
N LEU A 419 -1.24 -16.12 0.25
CA LEU A 419 -1.72 -15.12 -0.70
C LEU A 419 -0.53 -14.53 -1.45
N LEU A 420 -0.43 -14.81 -2.74
CA LEU A 420 0.55 -14.23 -3.66
C LEU A 420 -0.06 -13.02 -4.37
N VAL A 421 0.62 -11.88 -4.34
CA VAL A 421 0.19 -10.67 -5.06
C VAL A 421 1.34 -10.15 -5.92
N ALA A 422 1.06 -9.85 -7.19
CA ALA A 422 2.03 -9.26 -8.12
C ALA A 422 1.44 -8.05 -8.86
N GLY A 423 2.32 -7.14 -9.31
CA GLY A 423 1.95 -6.05 -10.21
C GLY A 423 2.23 -6.43 -11.67
N GLY A 424 1.26 -6.23 -12.56
CA GLY A 424 1.38 -6.57 -13.98
C GLY A 424 2.41 -5.72 -14.74
N SER A 425 2.83 -4.59 -14.17
CA SER A 425 3.90 -3.71 -14.67
C SER A 425 5.09 -3.63 -13.70
N ASP A 426 5.28 -4.64 -12.86
CA ASP A 426 6.43 -4.72 -11.96
C ASP A 426 7.70 -5.12 -12.73
N GLU A 427 8.65 -4.19 -12.86
CA GLU A 427 9.94 -4.44 -13.52
C GLU A 427 11.01 -5.00 -12.57
N ILE A 428 10.74 -5.00 -11.26
CA ILE A 428 11.68 -5.43 -10.22
C ILE A 428 11.45 -6.90 -9.89
N THR A 429 10.21 -7.27 -9.60
CA THR A 429 9.79 -8.64 -9.37
C THR A 429 8.66 -8.93 -10.33
N LYS A 430 9.03 -9.34 -11.55
CA LYS A 430 8.07 -9.55 -12.62
C LYS A 430 6.96 -10.52 -12.17
N PRO A 431 5.71 -10.38 -12.65
CA PRO A 431 4.60 -11.21 -12.21
C PRO A 431 4.82 -12.72 -12.42
N GLU A 432 5.69 -13.11 -13.35
CA GLU A 432 6.09 -14.51 -13.55
C GLU A 432 6.75 -15.12 -12.31
N GLU A 433 7.36 -14.33 -11.44
CA GLU A 433 7.91 -14.84 -10.16
C GLU A 433 6.81 -15.41 -9.27
N ALA A 434 5.66 -14.72 -9.16
CA ALA A 434 4.51 -15.25 -8.43
C ALA A 434 3.95 -16.51 -9.09
N THR A 435 3.90 -16.55 -10.43
CA THR A 435 3.48 -17.75 -11.19
C THR A 435 4.43 -18.92 -10.99
N LYS A 436 5.75 -18.68 -10.94
CA LYS A 436 6.76 -19.71 -10.66
C LYS A 436 6.57 -20.30 -9.26
N ILE A 437 6.36 -19.46 -8.25
CA ILE A 437 6.07 -19.92 -6.87
C ILE A 437 4.80 -20.76 -6.86
N LEU A 438 3.74 -20.33 -7.54
CA LEU A 438 2.50 -21.11 -7.66
C LEU A 438 2.77 -22.48 -8.31
N GLY A 439 3.62 -22.53 -9.35
CA GLY A 439 4.07 -23.79 -9.96
C GLY A 439 4.87 -24.69 -9.01
N TYR A 440 5.70 -24.12 -8.13
CA TYR A 440 6.42 -24.90 -7.11
C TYR A 440 5.47 -25.55 -6.10
N LEU A 441 4.36 -24.89 -5.79
CA LEU A 441 3.37 -25.34 -4.81
C LEU A 441 2.39 -26.36 -5.39
N ASN A 442 2.06 -26.26 -6.68
CA ASN A 442 1.11 -27.16 -7.33
C ASN A 442 1.74 -28.48 -7.79
N ASN A 443 3.04 -28.52 -8.07
CA ASN A 443 3.71 -29.74 -8.56
C ASN A 443 3.87 -30.85 -7.49
N GLU A 444 3.39 -30.66 -6.26
CA GLU A 444 3.23 -31.72 -5.27
C GLU A 444 1.78 -32.28 -5.21
N CYS A 445 0.86 -31.74 -6.01
CA CYS A 445 -0.53 -32.19 -6.12
C CYS A 445 -0.89 -32.49 -7.59
N ASP A 446 -1.02 -33.78 -7.89
CA ASP A 446 -1.63 -34.39 -9.08
C ASP A 446 -0.77 -34.64 -10.33
N ASP A 447 -0.31 -35.89 -10.44
CA ASP A 447 -0.65 -36.69 -11.64
C ASP A 447 -2.18 -36.73 -11.73
N HIS A 448 -2.72 -36.19 -12.83
CA HIS A 448 -4.15 -36.04 -13.18
C HIS A 448 -4.94 -34.94 -12.44
N ILE A 449 -5.11 -33.79 -13.10
CA ILE A 449 -6.43 -33.28 -13.56
C ILE A 449 -6.23 -32.04 -14.44
N GLN A 450 -6.90 -32.06 -15.59
CA GLN A 450 -6.91 -31.01 -16.61
C GLN A 450 -7.44 -29.68 -16.10
N SER A 451 -6.85 -28.63 -16.68
CA SER A 451 -7.17 -27.22 -16.53
C SER A 451 -8.66 -26.89 -16.63
N ARG A 452 -9.13 -26.04 -15.73
CA ARG A 452 -10.37 -25.28 -15.94
C ARG A 452 -10.14 -23.83 -15.52
N PHE A 453 -9.83 -23.00 -16.51
CA PHE A 453 -9.94 -21.55 -16.42
C PHE A 453 -11.40 -21.16 -16.73
N PRO A 454 -12.04 -20.25 -15.97
CA PRO A 454 -13.22 -19.56 -16.47
C PRO A 454 -12.76 -18.38 -17.33
N ALA A 455 -12.95 -18.50 -18.64
CA ALA A 455 -12.93 -17.37 -19.55
C ALA A 455 -14.17 -16.50 -19.31
N SER A 456 -13.93 -15.21 -19.10
CA SER A 456 -14.76 -14.07 -19.47
C SER A 456 -16.21 -14.35 -19.93
N HIS A 457 -17.18 -13.94 -19.10
CA HIS A 457 -18.50 -13.52 -19.57
C HIS A 457 -18.65 -11.99 -19.36
N LEU A 458 -18.07 -11.25 -20.31
CA LEU A 458 -18.59 -9.95 -20.75
C LEU A 458 -18.77 -10.08 -22.25
N GLY A 459 -20.01 -9.99 -22.70
CA GLY A 459 -20.39 -10.16 -24.10
C GLY A 459 -21.89 -10.17 -24.23
N GLY A 460 -22.48 -8.97 -24.24
CA GLY A 460 -23.89 -8.75 -24.54
C GLY A 460 -24.27 -9.36 -25.89
N GLY A 461 -25.48 -9.90 -25.93
CA GLY A 461 -26.06 -10.52 -27.10
C GLY A 461 -26.38 -9.51 -28.19
N ASN A 462 -26.19 -9.95 -29.43
CA ASN A 462 -26.97 -9.46 -30.55
C ASN A 462 -27.33 -10.68 -31.40
N LEU A 463 -28.60 -11.07 -31.35
CA LEU A 463 -29.22 -12.07 -32.21
C LEU A 463 -29.86 -11.35 -33.40
N GLY A 464 -29.37 -11.64 -34.59
CA GLY A 464 -30.03 -11.31 -35.86
C GLY A 464 -30.32 -12.59 -36.63
N ALA A 465 -31.61 -12.90 -36.73
CA ALA A 465 -32.35 -13.64 -37.76
C ALA A 465 -31.61 -14.66 -38.66
N GLN A 466 -32.08 -15.92 -38.66
CA GLN A 466 -32.84 -16.55 -39.76
C GLN A 466 -32.96 -18.07 -39.59
N GLY A 467 -34.17 -18.59 -39.83
CA GLY A 467 -34.36 -19.75 -40.72
C GLY A 467 -34.45 -21.15 -40.11
N ASP A 468 -35.69 -21.59 -39.90
CA ASP A 468 -36.28 -22.85 -40.37
C ASP A 468 -35.87 -24.24 -39.83
N GLN A 469 -36.93 -24.93 -39.39
CA GLN A 469 -37.24 -26.37 -39.51
C GLN A 469 -36.37 -27.38 -38.73
N ALA A 470 -36.88 -28.50 -38.21
CA ALA A 470 -38.20 -29.05 -37.97
C ALA A 470 -37.97 -30.32 -37.11
N ASP A 471 -39.02 -30.77 -36.42
CA ASP A 471 -39.28 -32.14 -35.97
C ASP A 471 -38.34 -32.79 -34.93
N SER A 472 -38.79 -33.71 -34.08
CA SER A 472 -40.07 -34.01 -33.44
C SER A 472 -39.76 -35.11 -32.41
N ASN A 473 -40.60 -35.21 -31.37
CA ASN A 473 -40.84 -36.41 -30.54
C ASN A 473 -39.75 -36.91 -29.57
N ALA A 474 -40.02 -36.75 -28.26
CA ALA A 474 -40.67 -37.82 -27.48
C ALA A 474 -41.01 -37.38 -26.03
N ARG A 475 -42.32 -37.25 -25.77
CA ARG A 475 -43.14 -37.71 -24.60
C ARG A 475 -42.41 -37.99 -23.27
N ALA A 476 -42.72 -37.33 -22.14
CA ALA A 476 -43.98 -37.17 -21.38
C ALA A 476 -44.20 -38.23 -20.28
N SER A 477 -44.20 -37.78 -19.01
CA SER A 477 -45.05 -38.19 -17.85
C SER A 477 -44.37 -37.70 -16.56
N GLN A 478 -44.76 -36.57 -15.95
CA GLN A 478 -45.76 -36.45 -14.88
C GLN A 478 -45.68 -37.56 -13.82
N ASP A 479 -45.28 -37.22 -12.58
CA ASP A 479 -46.17 -37.43 -11.43
C ASP A 479 -45.77 -36.59 -10.20
N GLU A 480 -46.75 -36.42 -9.32
CA GLU A 480 -46.95 -35.40 -8.29
C GLU A 480 -46.04 -35.45 -7.04
N GLY A 481 -46.05 -34.34 -6.27
CA GLY A 481 -45.50 -34.26 -4.91
C GLY A 481 -46.34 -35.04 -3.88
N PRO A 482 -45.96 -35.07 -2.59
CA PRO A 482 -46.24 -33.90 -1.75
C PRO A 482 -45.23 -33.60 -0.61
N VAL A 483 -45.51 -32.46 0.02
CA VAL A 483 -44.85 -31.78 1.14
C VAL A 483 -45.02 -32.52 2.48
N SER A 484 -44.00 -32.51 3.36
CA SER A 484 -44.15 -32.57 4.83
C SER A 484 -42.91 -32.01 5.57
N ASP A 485 -42.98 -30.73 5.91
CA ASP A 485 -43.00 -30.15 7.27
C ASP A 485 -42.29 -30.82 8.50
N VAL A 486 -41.56 -29.95 9.22
CA VAL A 486 -41.33 -29.85 10.69
C VAL A 486 -40.15 -30.57 11.40
N SER A 487 -39.27 -29.70 11.94
CA SER A 487 -38.54 -29.65 13.23
C SER A 487 -37.45 -30.63 13.69
N ASP A 488 -36.54 -29.98 14.43
CA ASP A 488 -35.83 -30.42 15.63
C ASP A 488 -34.36 -30.85 15.55
N GLY A 489 -33.58 -30.21 16.43
CA GLY A 489 -32.80 -30.99 17.38
C GLY A 489 -31.30 -30.98 17.17
N VAL A 490 -30.62 -30.11 17.93
CA VAL A 490 -29.21 -30.23 18.27
C VAL A 490 -28.90 -31.66 18.73
N ASN A 491 -27.88 -32.29 18.16
CA ASN A 491 -27.12 -33.31 18.88
C ASN A 491 -25.65 -33.35 18.44
N LEU A 492 -24.78 -32.98 19.39
CA LEU A 492 -23.37 -33.32 19.37
C LEU A 492 -23.23 -34.84 19.42
N SER A 493 -22.55 -35.43 18.45
CA SER A 493 -21.86 -36.70 18.65
C SER A 493 -20.45 -36.60 18.11
N LYS A 494 -19.49 -36.96 18.96
CA LYS A 494 -18.10 -37.18 18.62
C LYS A 494 -18.03 -38.31 17.59
N SER A 495 -17.38 -38.08 16.46
CA SER A 495 -16.83 -39.16 15.64
C SER A 495 -15.49 -38.72 15.06
N ASP A 496 -14.46 -39.28 15.67
CA ASP A 496 -13.22 -39.78 15.09
C ASP A 496 -12.45 -39.02 14.01
N LYS A 497 -11.17 -38.86 14.36
CA LYS A 497 -10.04 -38.52 13.50
C LYS A 497 -10.04 -39.40 12.24
N SER A 498 -10.38 -38.82 11.11
CA SER A 498 -9.80 -39.22 9.82
C SER A 498 -9.27 -37.98 9.12
N ALA A 499 -7.95 -37.92 8.97
CA ALA A 499 -7.26 -36.90 8.21
C ALA A 499 -7.69 -36.97 6.74
N SER A 500 -8.62 -36.10 6.35
CA SER A 500 -8.93 -35.80 4.95
C SER A 500 -8.30 -34.46 4.61
N GLY A 501 -7.34 -34.45 3.67
CA GLY A 501 -6.53 -33.28 3.32
C GLY A 501 -7.37 -32.05 2.97
N GLU A 502 -7.34 -31.04 3.85
CA GLU A 502 -7.85 -29.72 3.54
C GLU A 502 -7.00 -29.11 2.41
N LYS A 503 -7.66 -28.73 1.31
CA LYS A 503 -7.00 -28.05 0.19
C LYS A 503 -6.30 -26.80 0.72
N ARG A 504 -4.98 -26.80 0.60
CA ARG A 504 -4.09 -25.71 0.99
C ARG A 504 -4.62 -24.39 0.42
N GLY A 505 -4.99 -23.44 1.28
CA GLY A 505 -5.62 -22.16 0.91
C GLY A 505 -4.66 -21.22 0.18
N ILE A 506 -4.25 -21.57 -1.04
CA ILE A 506 -3.34 -20.79 -1.90
C ILE A 506 -4.17 -19.94 -2.85
N LYS A 507 -3.91 -18.63 -2.86
CA LYS A 507 -4.51 -17.65 -3.76
C LYS A 507 -3.42 -16.82 -4.41
N ALA A 508 -3.56 -16.52 -5.69
CA ALA A 508 -2.64 -15.67 -6.43
C ALA A 508 -3.42 -14.62 -7.21
N PHE A 509 -2.99 -13.36 -7.12
CA PHE A 509 -3.58 -12.24 -7.84
C PHE A 509 -2.49 -11.41 -8.51
N THR A 510 -2.70 -11.09 -9.78
CA THR A 510 -1.87 -10.13 -10.52
C THR A 510 -2.72 -8.91 -10.80
N PHE A 511 -2.32 -7.77 -10.24
CA PHE A 511 -2.97 -6.50 -10.52
C PHE A 511 -2.65 -6.09 -11.96
N PRO A 512 -3.64 -5.65 -12.75
CA PRO A 512 -3.38 -5.25 -14.12
C PRO A 512 -2.48 -4.01 -14.18
N ALA A 513 -1.86 -3.77 -15.33
CA ALA A 513 -1.19 -2.50 -15.60
C ALA A 513 -2.14 -1.32 -15.28
N PRO A 514 -1.67 -0.24 -14.63
CA PRO A 514 -0.27 0.13 -14.41
C PRO A 514 0.34 -0.32 -13.07
N ALA A 515 -0.28 -1.27 -12.35
CA ALA A 515 0.22 -1.70 -11.04
C ALA A 515 1.65 -2.27 -11.13
N SER A 516 2.55 -1.73 -10.30
CA SER A 516 3.98 -1.98 -10.34
C SER A 516 4.50 -2.52 -9.00
N HIS A 517 5.81 -2.50 -8.76
CA HIS A 517 6.41 -2.92 -7.49
C HIS A 517 5.90 -2.12 -6.28
N ALA A 518 5.39 -0.91 -6.55
CA ALA A 518 4.90 0.03 -5.55
C ALA A 518 3.44 -0.21 -5.12
N LEU A 519 2.77 -1.26 -5.60
CA LEU A 519 1.33 -1.50 -5.38
C LEU A 519 0.88 -1.51 -3.90
N LEU A 520 1.83 -1.71 -2.99
CA LEU A 520 1.64 -1.66 -1.54
C LEU A 520 1.27 -0.25 -1.04
N TYR A 521 1.85 0.79 -1.63
CA TYR A 521 1.71 2.19 -1.20
C TYR A 521 1.22 3.13 -2.30
N ASP A 522 0.95 2.60 -3.49
CA ASP A 522 0.19 3.30 -4.51
C ASP A 522 -1.29 3.42 -4.10
N ARG A 523 -1.83 4.64 -4.20
CA ARG A 523 -3.19 4.98 -3.76
C ARG A 523 -4.27 4.21 -4.52
N HIS A 524 -4.02 3.88 -5.78
CA HIS A 524 -4.99 3.18 -6.62
C HIS A 524 -5.11 1.70 -6.27
N THR A 525 -4.01 1.10 -5.83
CA THR A 525 -3.91 -0.36 -5.64
C THR A 525 -3.97 -0.77 -4.17
N CYS A 526 -3.51 0.07 -3.23
CA CYS A 526 -3.43 -0.27 -1.81
C CYS A 526 -4.78 -0.60 -1.16
N ARG A 527 -5.87 0.05 -1.59
CA ARG A 527 -7.23 -0.23 -1.06
C ARG A 527 -7.72 -1.60 -1.49
N THR A 528 -7.59 -1.91 -2.77
CA THR A 528 -7.92 -3.24 -3.31
C THR A 528 -7.06 -4.32 -2.68
N LEU A 529 -5.75 -4.06 -2.50
CA LEU A 529 -4.85 -4.96 -1.78
C LEU A 529 -5.31 -5.21 -0.35
N SER A 530 -5.67 -4.15 0.39
CA SER A 530 -6.22 -4.27 1.74
C SER A 530 -7.50 -5.10 1.78
N GLY A 531 -8.40 -4.92 0.80
CA GLY A 531 -9.61 -5.71 0.63
C GLY A 531 -9.31 -7.20 0.39
N LEU A 532 -8.40 -7.52 -0.54
CA LEU A 532 -7.97 -8.90 -0.82
C LEU A 532 -7.36 -9.58 0.41
N ILE A 533 -6.54 -8.86 1.18
CA ILE A 533 -5.95 -9.36 2.43
C ILE A 533 -7.04 -9.65 3.46
N GLN A 534 -7.96 -8.70 3.67
CA GLN A 534 -9.07 -8.84 4.62
C GLN A 534 -10.11 -9.88 4.19
N GLU A 535 -10.22 -10.19 2.90
CA GLU A 535 -11.03 -11.32 2.41
C GLU A 535 -10.32 -12.67 2.63
N PHE A 536 -8.99 -12.69 2.42
CA PHE A 536 -8.18 -13.89 2.56
C PHE A 536 -8.12 -14.39 4.01
N PHE A 537 -7.93 -13.48 4.97
CA PHE A 537 -7.78 -13.83 6.39
C PHE A 537 -8.92 -14.69 6.96
N PRO A 538 -10.19 -14.28 6.92
CA PRO A 538 -11.26 -15.04 7.55
C PRO A 538 -11.58 -16.35 6.82
N LYS A 539 -11.31 -16.42 5.51
CA LYS A 539 -11.60 -17.60 4.69
C LYS A 539 -10.54 -18.68 4.82
N HIS A 540 -9.28 -18.30 4.99
CA HIS A 540 -8.15 -19.21 4.84
C HIS A 540 -7.21 -19.25 6.04
N VAL A 541 -7.18 -18.23 6.90
CA VAL A 541 -6.19 -18.10 7.99
C VAL A 541 -6.85 -18.23 9.37
N ASP A 542 -7.73 -17.28 9.72
CA ASP A 542 -8.41 -17.24 11.01
C ASP A 542 -9.70 -16.42 10.88
N SER A 543 -10.84 -17.06 11.10
CA SER A 543 -12.17 -16.45 10.98
C SER A 543 -12.37 -15.22 11.88
N ARG A 544 -11.62 -15.13 12.99
CA ARG A 544 -11.66 -14.02 13.95
C ARG A 544 -11.05 -12.72 13.42
N LEU A 545 -10.31 -12.79 12.32
CA LEU A 545 -9.82 -11.63 11.58
C LEU A 545 -10.92 -11.01 10.68
N SER A 546 -12.13 -11.58 10.65
CA SER A 546 -13.30 -10.96 10.04
C SER A 546 -13.77 -9.77 10.86
N LEU A 547 -14.03 -8.64 10.20
CA LEU A 547 -14.69 -7.49 10.81
C LEU A 547 -16.08 -7.89 11.38
N GLY A 548 -16.87 -8.65 10.64
CA GLY A 548 -18.18 -9.13 11.10
C GLY A 548 -18.09 -9.95 12.39
N TRP A 549 -17.14 -10.89 12.46
CA TRP A 549 -16.91 -11.67 13.69
C TRP A 549 -16.53 -10.78 14.88
N GLN A 550 -15.65 -9.80 14.67
CA GLN A 550 -15.23 -8.89 15.74
C GLN A 550 -16.38 -8.01 16.20
N LEU A 551 -17.16 -7.49 15.26
CA LEU A 551 -18.32 -6.65 15.57
C LEU A 551 -19.37 -7.40 16.38
N GLN A 552 -19.62 -8.69 16.12
CA GLN A 552 -20.51 -9.51 16.93
C GLN A 552 -20.09 -9.53 18.41
N HIS A 553 -18.79 -9.63 18.69
CA HIS A 553 -18.27 -9.66 20.05
C HIS A 553 -18.19 -8.26 20.69
N LEU A 554 -17.81 -7.24 19.90
CA LEU A 554 -17.70 -5.87 20.39
C LEU A 554 -19.07 -5.28 20.74
N THR A 555 -20.08 -5.48 19.91
CA THR A 555 -21.44 -4.98 20.17
C THR A 555 -22.10 -5.65 21.37
N THR A 556 -21.75 -6.92 21.66
CA THR A 556 -22.22 -7.64 22.87
C THR A 556 -21.60 -7.08 24.16
N SER A 557 -20.46 -6.38 24.10
CA SER A 557 -19.79 -5.78 25.28
C SER A 557 -20.44 -4.49 25.82
N GLY A 558 -21.61 -4.07 25.28
CA GLY A 558 -22.41 -2.94 25.74
C GLY A 558 -21.85 -1.53 25.45
N LYS A 559 -20.54 -1.37 25.25
CA LYS A 559 -19.87 -0.07 24.97
C LYS A 559 -19.75 0.29 23.47
N TRP A 560 -19.78 -0.70 22.59
CA TRP A 560 -19.69 -0.55 21.11
C TRP A 560 -21.03 -0.73 20.41
N ASP A 561 -22.06 -1.03 21.18
CA ASP A 561 -23.42 -0.90 20.72
C ASP A 561 -23.78 0.58 20.55
N VAL A 562 -24.88 0.84 19.86
CA VAL A 562 -25.46 2.18 19.76
C VAL A 562 -25.55 2.77 21.17
N LYS A 563 -24.90 3.93 21.40
CA LYS A 563 -24.78 4.59 22.73
C LYS A 563 -26.10 4.70 23.49
N ASN A 564 -27.22 4.65 22.77
CA ASN A 564 -28.55 4.46 23.32
C ASN A 564 -29.33 3.51 22.40
N LEU A 565 -29.30 2.20 22.71
CA LEU A 565 -29.96 1.16 21.93
C LEU A 565 -31.48 1.36 21.88
N GLU A 566 -32.12 1.76 22.98
CA GLU A 566 -33.55 2.05 23.04
C GLU A 566 -33.94 3.16 22.07
N LYS A 567 -33.20 4.28 22.11
CA LYS A 567 -33.38 5.39 21.18
C LYS A 567 -33.16 4.95 19.74
N TRP A 568 -32.14 4.14 19.48
CA TRP A 568 -31.88 3.64 18.13
C TRP A 568 -32.98 2.70 17.65
N LYS A 569 -33.50 1.80 18.51
CA LYS A 569 -34.59 0.88 18.19
C LYS A 569 -35.88 1.63 17.89
N ALA A 570 -36.19 2.68 18.66
CA ALA A 570 -37.36 3.54 18.46
C ALA A 570 -37.34 4.32 17.12
N ILE A 571 -36.16 4.53 16.53
CA ILE A 571 -36.03 5.27 15.27
C ILE A 571 -36.38 4.36 14.07
N LYS A 572 -37.26 4.84 13.18
CA LYS A 572 -37.61 4.20 11.89
C LYS A 572 -36.31 3.83 11.14
N PRO A 573 -36.09 2.58 10.70
CA PRO A 573 -34.82 2.18 10.10
C PRO A 573 -34.44 2.96 8.83
N VAL A 574 -35.39 3.12 7.91
CA VAL A 574 -35.23 3.83 6.62
C VAL A 574 -36.39 4.82 6.46
N SER A 575 -36.11 6.03 5.99
CA SER A 575 -37.11 7.06 5.68
C SER A 575 -37.91 6.72 4.42
N ASP A 576 -38.88 7.58 4.10
CA ASP A 576 -39.48 7.58 2.76
C ASP A 576 -38.50 8.24 1.77
N VAL A 577 -38.76 8.08 0.46
CA VAL A 577 -37.89 8.60 -0.60
C VAL A 577 -37.98 10.12 -0.67
N MET A 578 -36.82 10.77 -0.72
CA MET A 578 -36.67 12.23 -0.78
C MET A 578 -36.09 12.64 -2.13
N GLY A 579 -36.79 13.57 -2.80
CA GLY A 579 -36.37 14.15 -4.08
C GLY A 579 -36.00 13.12 -5.14
N ASP A 580 -36.70 11.96 -5.16
CA ASP A 580 -36.48 10.82 -6.06
C ASP A 580 -35.04 10.27 -6.11
N THR A 581 -34.24 10.58 -5.08
CA THR A 581 -32.79 10.32 -5.09
C THR A 581 -32.35 9.62 -3.81
N PHE A 582 -32.92 9.96 -2.65
CA PHE A 582 -32.38 9.53 -1.36
C PHE A 582 -33.38 8.82 -0.47
N VAL A 583 -32.84 7.97 0.41
CA VAL A 583 -33.46 7.60 1.67
C VAL A 583 -32.48 7.84 2.82
N ALA A 584 -32.93 8.48 3.89
CA ALA A 584 -32.18 8.62 5.12
C ALA A 584 -32.39 7.38 5.98
N MET A 585 -31.31 6.80 6.49
CA MET A 585 -31.40 5.64 7.37
C MET A 585 -30.59 5.83 8.65
N LYS A 586 -30.93 5.07 9.69
CA LYS A 586 -30.06 4.90 10.85
C LYS A 586 -28.96 3.89 10.51
N THR A 587 -27.82 3.96 11.21
CA THR A 587 -26.75 2.97 11.03
C THR A 587 -27.29 1.56 11.20
N LEU A 588 -26.85 0.62 10.37
CA LEU A 588 -27.08 -0.82 10.59
C LEU A 588 -26.29 -1.29 11.81
N ARG A 589 -26.60 -2.47 12.32
CA ARG A 589 -25.85 -3.16 13.38
C ARG A 589 -25.59 -4.59 12.94
N GLU A 590 -24.48 -5.19 13.37
CA GLU A 590 -24.21 -6.61 13.05
C GLU A 590 -25.14 -7.57 13.83
N VAL A 591 -25.50 -7.21 15.07
CA VAL A 591 -26.20 -8.07 16.04
C VAL A 591 -27.69 -7.74 16.23
N ASP A 592 -28.27 -6.89 15.38
CA ASP A 592 -29.71 -6.64 15.44
C ASP A 592 -30.50 -7.82 14.82
N GLU A 593 -31.80 -7.90 15.05
CA GLU A 593 -32.62 -8.92 14.39
C GLU A 593 -33.19 -8.41 13.06
N ILE A 594 -33.42 -7.09 12.95
CA ILE A 594 -34.22 -6.49 11.88
C ILE A 594 -33.37 -5.61 10.96
N HIS A 595 -32.50 -4.77 11.52
CA HIS A 595 -31.72 -3.79 10.76
C HIS A 595 -30.22 -4.14 10.76
N THR A 596 -29.94 -5.32 10.19
CA THR A 596 -28.59 -5.86 9.94
C THR A 596 -28.29 -5.96 8.44
N PRO A 597 -27.01 -6.06 8.02
CA PRO A 597 -26.65 -5.99 6.61
C PRO A 597 -27.34 -7.02 5.71
N ILE A 598 -27.41 -8.29 6.13
CA ILE A 598 -27.96 -9.37 5.29
C ILE A 598 -29.48 -9.22 5.06
N PRO A 599 -30.35 -9.11 6.10
CA PRO A 599 -31.78 -8.87 5.92
C PRO A 599 -32.06 -7.52 5.26
N PHE A 600 -31.23 -6.50 5.54
CA PHE A 600 -31.36 -5.21 4.88
C PHE A 600 -31.12 -5.35 3.37
N ALA A 601 -30.03 -5.99 2.95
CA ALA A 601 -29.75 -6.19 1.54
C ALA A 601 -30.82 -7.04 0.86
N GLN A 602 -31.31 -8.10 1.51
CA GLN A 602 -32.42 -8.92 0.98
C GLN A 602 -33.70 -8.10 0.76
N LYS A 603 -34.04 -7.19 1.69
CA LYS A 603 -35.26 -6.37 1.63
C LYS A 603 -35.15 -5.20 0.64
N TRP A 604 -33.96 -4.62 0.50
CA TRP A 604 -33.73 -3.37 -0.22
C TRP A 604 -32.97 -3.51 -1.52
N ARG A 605 -32.47 -4.70 -1.88
CA ARG A 605 -31.87 -4.98 -3.19
C ARG A 605 -32.81 -4.54 -4.31
N GLY A 606 -32.28 -3.80 -5.27
CA GLY A 606 -33.03 -3.22 -6.39
C GLY A 606 -33.84 -1.97 -6.06
N LYS A 607 -34.04 -1.63 -4.77
CA LYS A 607 -34.65 -0.35 -4.33
C LYS A 607 -33.59 0.65 -3.88
N ILE A 608 -32.57 0.18 -3.16
CA ILE A 608 -31.40 0.97 -2.78
C ILE A 608 -30.22 0.46 -3.60
N TYR A 609 -29.55 1.35 -4.33
CA TYR A 609 -28.40 1.02 -5.17
C TYR A 609 -27.09 1.05 -4.37
N ALA A 610 -26.94 2.09 -3.56
CA ALA A 610 -25.73 2.34 -2.78
C ALA A 610 -26.08 2.91 -1.40
N VAL A 611 -25.22 2.63 -0.42
CA VAL A 611 -25.27 3.19 0.94
C VAL A 611 -24.04 4.07 1.16
N VAL A 612 -24.27 5.34 1.47
CA VAL A 612 -23.25 6.32 1.84
C VAL A 612 -23.22 6.47 3.36
N ASP A 613 -22.15 5.95 3.97
CA ASP A 613 -21.88 6.10 5.40
C ASP A 613 -21.08 7.39 5.65
N ILE A 614 -21.74 8.38 6.24
CA ILE A 614 -21.12 9.68 6.58
C ILE A 614 -20.59 9.74 8.03
N SER A 615 -20.58 8.61 8.76
CA SER A 615 -20.10 8.57 10.14
C SER A 615 -18.57 8.61 10.23
N HIS A 616 -18.04 9.16 11.33
CA HIS A 616 -16.59 9.26 11.56
C HIS A 616 -15.97 7.93 11.98
N GLU A 617 -16.66 7.20 12.85
CA GLU A 617 -16.20 5.94 13.44
C GLU A 617 -16.35 4.80 12.43
N SER A 618 -15.63 3.70 12.64
CA SER A 618 -15.82 2.47 11.87
C SER A 618 -17.27 1.97 12.02
N PRO A 619 -17.88 1.42 10.96
CA PRO A 619 -19.27 0.96 11.03
C PRO A 619 -19.40 -0.16 12.07
N VAL A 620 -20.54 -0.20 12.76
CA VAL A 620 -20.88 -1.25 13.74
C VAL A 620 -21.51 -2.49 13.08
N TYR A 621 -21.28 -2.64 11.77
CA TYR A 621 -21.73 -3.72 10.91
C TYR A 621 -20.70 -3.96 9.79
N ASP A 622 -20.70 -5.15 9.20
CA ASP A 622 -19.79 -5.50 8.09
C ASP A 622 -20.33 -4.99 6.74
N PRO A 623 -19.69 -3.99 6.10
CA PRO A 623 -20.17 -3.45 4.82
C PRO A 623 -20.07 -4.44 3.66
N ALA A 624 -19.14 -5.40 3.72
CA ALA A 624 -18.97 -6.40 2.67
C ALA A 624 -20.21 -7.28 2.50
N GLN A 625 -21.03 -7.41 3.55
CA GLN A 625 -22.31 -8.13 3.47
C GLN A 625 -23.36 -7.37 2.66
N LEU A 626 -23.34 -6.03 2.69
CA LEU A 626 -24.20 -5.22 1.81
C LEU A 626 -23.79 -5.38 0.35
N GLU A 627 -22.49 -5.32 0.08
CA GLU A 627 -21.93 -5.45 -1.27
C GLU A 627 -22.24 -6.81 -1.88
N LYS A 628 -22.05 -7.90 -1.12
CA LYS A 628 -22.47 -9.25 -1.54
C LYS A 628 -23.98 -9.35 -1.81
N GLY A 629 -24.78 -8.56 -1.10
CA GLY A 629 -26.21 -8.45 -1.31
C GLY A 629 -26.62 -7.59 -2.52
N GLY A 630 -25.65 -7.02 -3.24
CA GLY A 630 -25.89 -6.19 -4.43
C GLY A 630 -26.15 -4.71 -4.13
N ILE A 631 -25.76 -4.21 -2.95
CA ILE A 631 -25.84 -2.80 -2.59
C ILE A 631 -24.42 -2.27 -2.37
N GLN A 632 -24.00 -1.28 -3.16
CA GLN A 632 -22.65 -0.71 -3.03
C GLN A 632 -22.49 0.04 -1.69
N TYR A 633 -21.29 0.05 -1.13
CA TYR A 633 -20.99 0.79 0.10
C TYR A 633 -19.91 1.85 -0.12
N HIS A 634 -20.19 3.08 0.33
CA HIS A 634 -19.28 4.21 0.20
C HIS A 634 -19.10 4.93 1.55
N LYS A 635 -17.86 5.05 2.03
CA LYS A 635 -17.55 5.73 3.30
C LYS A 635 -17.05 7.16 3.04
N LEU A 636 -17.75 8.14 3.60
CA LEU A 636 -17.38 9.56 3.56
C LEU A 636 -17.30 10.12 4.99
N PRO A 637 -16.18 9.91 5.71
CA PRO A 637 -16.10 10.22 7.13
C PRO A 637 -16.17 11.73 7.39
N THR A 638 -17.06 12.15 8.29
CA THR A 638 -17.24 13.57 8.64
C THR A 638 -17.13 13.79 10.15
N VAL A 639 -16.78 15.00 10.56
CA VAL A 639 -16.65 15.32 11.99
C VAL A 639 -18.02 15.35 12.68
N SER A 640 -18.08 14.79 13.89
CA SER A 640 -19.34 14.74 14.65
C SER A 640 -19.68 16.10 15.28
N LYS A 641 -20.99 16.36 15.43
CA LYS A 641 -21.59 17.54 16.11
C LYS A 641 -21.41 18.90 15.42
N ILE A 642 -20.51 19.02 14.45
CA ILE A 642 -20.36 20.25 13.66
C ILE A 642 -21.01 20.10 12.27
N PRO A 643 -21.52 21.20 11.68
CA PRO A 643 -22.01 21.19 10.30
C PRO A 643 -20.88 20.85 9.31
N PRO A 644 -21.15 20.01 8.30
CA PRO A 644 -20.21 19.74 7.23
C PRO A 644 -19.69 21.01 6.55
N THR A 645 -18.39 21.02 6.22
CA THR A 645 -17.71 22.08 5.48
C THR A 645 -18.21 22.18 4.04
N ILE A 646 -17.79 23.22 3.30
CA ILE A 646 -18.15 23.39 1.89
C ILE A 646 -17.50 22.28 1.05
N ASP A 647 -16.24 21.94 1.35
CA ASP A 647 -15.51 20.90 0.62
C ASP A 647 -16.11 19.51 0.89
N GLU A 648 -16.46 19.17 2.13
CA GLU A 648 -17.15 17.91 2.44
C GLU A 648 -18.49 17.78 1.70
N VAL A 649 -19.26 18.87 1.58
CA VAL A 649 -20.52 18.89 0.79
C VAL A 649 -20.24 18.73 -0.70
N ARG A 650 -19.20 19.36 -1.24
CA ARG A 650 -18.81 19.18 -2.64
C ARG A 650 -18.41 17.74 -2.94
N ASP A 651 -17.65 17.11 -2.04
CA ASP A 651 -17.25 15.71 -2.17
C ASP A 651 -18.46 14.77 -2.14
N PHE A 652 -19.40 15.02 -1.21
CA PHE A 652 -20.66 14.29 -1.16
C PHE A 652 -21.48 14.44 -2.45
N ILE A 653 -21.63 15.67 -2.96
CA ILE A 653 -22.37 15.93 -4.20
C ILE A 653 -21.71 15.22 -5.38
N THR A 654 -20.38 15.26 -5.48
CA THR A 654 -19.62 14.60 -6.56
C THR A 654 -19.83 13.09 -6.53
N LEU A 655 -19.74 12.48 -5.35
CA LEU A 655 -19.99 11.05 -5.16
C LEU A 655 -21.42 10.67 -5.56
N VAL A 656 -22.41 11.40 -5.06
CA VAL A 656 -23.83 11.12 -5.35
C VAL A 656 -24.13 11.31 -6.84
N SER A 657 -23.61 12.35 -7.48
CA SER A 657 -23.83 12.56 -8.92
C SER A 657 -23.26 11.40 -9.75
N GLY A 658 -22.07 10.90 -9.42
CA GLY A 658 -21.52 9.70 -10.07
C GLY A 658 -22.40 8.46 -9.87
N LEU A 659 -22.94 8.27 -8.66
CA LEU A 659 -23.89 7.19 -8.39
C LEU A 659 -25.22 7.36 -9.13
N GLU A 660 -25.73 8.58 -9.28
CA GLU A 660 -26.94 8.84 -10.09
C GLU A 660 -26.69 8.50 -11.56
N ASP A 661 -25.49 8.77 -12.09
CA ASP A 661 -25.12 8.41 -13.47
C ASP A 661 -25.07 6.88 -13.64
N GLU A 662 -24.45 6.16 -12.70
CA GLU A 662 -24.44 4.69 -12.66
C GLU A 662 -25.84 4.10 -12.58
N ILE A 663 -26.70 4.63 -11.69
CA ILE A 663 -28.11 4.22 -11.56
C ILE A 663 -28.84 4.47 -12.87
N SER A 664 -28.62 5.61 -13.52
CA SER A 664 -29.29 5.97 -14.77
C SER A 664 -28.83 5.08 -15.93
N ALA A 665 -27.57 4.65 -15.95
CA ALA A 665 -27.07 3.65 -16.89
C ALA A 665 -27.71 2.28 -16.65
N ALA A 666 -27.72 1.79 -15.40
CA ALA A 666 -28.31 0.51 -15.02
C ALA A 666 -29.84 0.48 -15.20
N SER A 667 -30.52 1.62 -15.03
CA SER A 667 -31.98 1.71 -15.14
C SER A 667 -32.49 1.57 -16.58
N LYS A 668 -31.63 1.71 -17.60
CA LYS A 668 -32.00 1.47 -19.01
C LYS A 668 -32.30 0.00 -19.32
N GLU A 669 -31.83 -0.91 -18.46
CA GLU A 669 -32.04 -2.36 -18.59
C GLU A 669 -33.21 -2.87 -17.73
N LEU A 670 -33.88 -1.98 -16.98
CA LEU A 670 -35.00 -2.36 -16.12
C LEU A 670 -36.30 -2.54 -16.93
N PRO A 671 -37.16 -3.51 -16.56
CA PRO A 671 -38.49 -3.66 -17.15
C PRO A 671 -39.34 -2.40 -17.00
N ASP A 672 -40.22 -2.17 -17.97
CA ASP A 672 -41.10 -1.00 -18.00
C ASP A 672 -42.00 -0.98 -16.74
N GLY A 673 -41.94 0.12 -15.98
CA GLY A 673 -42.64 0.29 -14.70
C GLY A 673 -41.86 -0.05 -13.41
N ALA A 674 -40.61 -0.52 -13.50
CA ALA A 674 -39.76 -0.71 -12.32
C ALA A 674 -39.36 0.64 -11.69
N ARG A 675 -39.44 0.75 -10.36
CA ARG A 675 -39.04 1.98 -9.64
C ARG A 675 -37.52 2.17 -9.72
N ARG A 676 -37.08 3.39 -10.05
CA ARG A 676 -35.67 3.79 -10.06
C ARG A 676 -35.05 3.55 -8.68
N PRO A 677 -33.91 2.85 -8.59
CA PRO A 677 -33.18 2.70 -7.33
C PRO A 677 -32.72 4.05 -6.76
N VAL A 678 -32.65 4.14 -5.43
CA VAL A 678 -32.23 5.35 -4.70
C VAL A 678 -30.97 5.11 -3.87
N ILE A 679 -30.41 6.18 -3.31
CA ILE A 679 -29.18 6.15 -2.51
C ILE A 679 -29.54 6.26 -1.01
N GLY A 680 -29.08 5.29 -0.22
CA GLY A 680 -29.19 5.33 1.23
C GLY A 680 -28.11 6.20 1.84
N VAL A 681 -28.45 7.12 2.75
CA VAL A 681 -27.47 7.95 3.46
C VAL A 681 -27.66 7.80 4.96
N HIS A 682 -26.57 7.50 5.69
CA HIS A 682 -26.65 7.38 7.14
C HIS A 682 -25.47 7.99 7.87
N CYS A 683 -25.77 8.59 9.02
CA CYS A 683 -24.82 8.78 10.08
C CYS A 683 -25.12 7.73 11.16
N HIS A 684 -25.20 8.13 12.43
CA HIS A 684 -25.60 7.21 13.50
C HIS A 684 -27.13 7.01 13.53
N TYR A 685 -27.89 8.10 13.60
CA TYR A 685 -29.37 8.06 13.69
C TYR A 685 -30.10 8.48 12.41
N GLY A 686 -29.38 9.09 11.45
CA GLY A 686 -29.97 9.56 10.19
C GLY A 686 -30.84 10.82 10.34
N PHE A 687 -30.38 11.83 11.09
CA PHE A 687 -31.09 13.12 11.27
C PHE A 687 -30.22 14.31 10.90
N ASN A 688 -29.36 14.82 11.80
CA ASN A 688 -28.69 16.12 11.61
C ASN A 688 -27.71 16.16 10.43
N ARG A 689 -26.62 15.38 10.49
CA ARG A 689 -25.62 15.36 9.41
C ARG A 689 -26.21 14.82 8.11
N THR A 690 -27.01 13.75 8.21
CA THR A 690 -27.70 13.16 7.06
C THR A 690 -28.61 14.18 6.40
N GLY A 691 -29.42 14.88 7.19
CA GLY A 691 -30.27 15.97 6.72
C GLY A 691 -29.45 17.05 6.05
N PHE A 692 -28.40 17.55 6.70
CA PHE A 692 -27.56 18.60 6.12
C PHE A 692 -27.01 18.25 4.72
N PHE A 693 -26.44 17.06 4.55
CA PHE A 693 -25.94 16.63 3.24
C PHE A 693 -27.06 16.45 2.21
N VAL A 694 -28.16 15.79 2.60
CA VAL A 694 -29.31 15.57 1.71
C VAL A 694 -29.93 16.90 1.28
N THR A 695 -30.18 17.82 2.22
CA THR A 695 -30.75 19.14 1.91
C THR A 695 -29.80 19.98 1.06
N SER A 696 -28.49 19.96 1.34
CA SER A 696 -27.49 20.61 0.49
C SER A 696 -27.55 20.11 -0.96
N TYR A 697 -27.68 18.79 -1.17
CA TYR A 697 -27.82 18.23 -2.50
C TYR A 697 -29.13 18.66 -3.19
N LEU A 698 -30.25 18.62 -2.47
CA LEU A 698 -31.56 19.03 -3.02
C LEU A 698 -31.53 20.50 -3.46
N ILE A 699 -30.85 21.37 -2.71
CA ILE A 699 -30.69 22.79 -3.06
C ILE A 699 -29.77 22.94 -4.27
N GLU A 700 -28.55 22.39 -4.23
CA GLU A 700 -27.54 22.62 -5.27
C GLU A 700 -27.80 21.91 -6.59
N LYS A 701 -28.49 20.75 -6.57
CA LYS A 701 -28.68 19.90 -7.76
C LYS A 701 -30.13 19.75 -8.20
N LYS A 702 -31.10 19.80 -7.27
CA LYS A 702 -32.52 19.61 -7.59
C LYS A 702 -33.33 20.92 -7.58
N GLY A 703 -32.69 22.05 -7.30
CA GLY A 703 -33.30 23.38 -7.38
C GLY A 703 -34.27 23.71 -6.25
N PHE A 704 -34.20 23.00 -5.12
CA PHE A 704 -35.06 23.27 -3.97
C PHE A 704 -34.66 24.59 -3.30
N THR A 705 -35.63 25.31 -2.75
CA THR A 705 -35.34 26.39 -1.79
C THR A 705 -34.83 25.79 -0.48
N VAL A 706 -34.11 26.58 0.33
CA VAL A 706 -33.60 26.11 1.63
C VAL A 706 -34.73 25.57 2.51
N GLN A 707 -35.82 26.31 2.61
CA GLN A 707 -37.00 25.89 3.38
C GLN A 707 -37.66 24.65 2.76
N GLY A 708 -37.85 24.62 1.44
CA GLY A 708 -38.46 23.47 0.77
C GLY A 708 -37.66 22.18 0.94
N ALA A 709 -36.33 22.26 0.95
CA ALA A 709 -35.47 21.11 1.21
C ALA A 709 -35.58 20.62 2.67
N LEU A 710 -35.66 21.54 3.63
CA LEU A 710 -35.85 21.21 5.05
C LEU A 710 -37.21 20.55 5.29
N ASP A 711 -38.27 21.13 4.72
CA ASP A 711 -39.65 20.62 4.84
C ASP A 711 -39.77 19.21 4.24
N GLU A 712 -39.16 18.99 3.07
CA GLU A 712 -39.14 17.68 2.42
C GLU A 712 -38.39 16.64 3.26
N PHE A 713 -37.25 17.02 3.86
CA PHE A 713 -36.50 16.14 4.75
C PHE A 713 -37.28 15.82 6.02
N GLU A 714 -37.93 16.81 6.63
CA GLU A 714 -38.77 16.62 7.82
C GLU A 714 -39.98 15.72 7.52
N ARG A 715 -40.66 15.95 6.39
CA ARG A 715 -41.80 15.14 5.92
C ARG A 715 -41.42 13.67 5.78
N CYS A 716 -40.28 13.37 5.17
CA CYS A 716 -39.83 12.00 4.95
C CYS A 716 -39.15 11.37 6.18
N ARG A 717 -38.55 12.19 7.05
CA ARG A 717 -37.73 11.78 8.20
C ARG A 717 -38.01 12.64 9.43
N SER A 718 -39.25 12.59 9.93
CA SER A 718 -39.67 13.36 11.11
C SER A 718 -38.81 13.09 12.35
N PRO A 719 -38.39 14.12 13.13
CA PRO A 719 -38.76 15.54 13.03
C PRO A 719 -37.75 16.38 12.21
N GLY A 720 -37.05 15.77 11.24
CA GLY A 720 -36.04 16.46 10.44
C GLY A 720 -34.72 16.72 11.16
N ILE A 721 -34.06 17.83 10.81
CA ILE A 721 -32.81 18.28 11.44
C ILE A 721 -33.16 18.85 12.83
N LYS A 722 -32.60 18.25 13.89
CA LYS A 722 -32.92 18.57 15.29
C LYS A 722 -32.10 19.70 15.90
N HIS A 723 -30.96 20.02 15.29
CA HIS A 723 -30.02 20.99 15.83
C HIS A 723 -30.08 22.28 15.01
N GLU A 724 -30.45 23.38 15.65
CA GLU A 724 -30.62 24.70 15.02
C GLU A 724 -29.35 25.16 14.30
N HIS A 725 -28.16 24.94 14.87
CA HIS A 725 -26.92 25.37 14.25
C HIS A 725 -26.63 24.71 12.88
N PHE A 726 -27.20 23.53 12.60
CA PHE A 726 -27.15 22.93 11.25
C PHE A 726 -28.09 23.65 10.29
N ILE A 727 -29.29 24.01 10.76
CA ILE A 727 -30.31 24.74 10.00
C ILE A 727 -29.78 26.14 9.67
N ASP A 728 -29.29 26.87 10.68
CA ASP A 728 -28.70 28.20 10.52
C ASP A 728 -27.55 28.19 9.52
N THR A 729 -26.70 27.16 9.55
CA THR A 729 -25.60 27.03 8.61
C THR A 729 -26.09 26.82 7.18
N LEU A 730 -27.19 26.08 6.96
CA LEU A 730 -27.79 25.93 5.62
C LEU A 730 -28.33 27.28 5.12
N PHE A 731 -29.05 28.02 5.97
CA PHE A 731 -29.52 29.36 5.61
C PHE A 731 -28.36 30.31 5.30
N VAL A 732 -27.32 30.37 6.14
CA VAL A 732 -26.13 31.19 5.90
C VAL A 732 -25.43 30.79 4.60
N ARG A 733 -25.36 29.49 4.28
CA ARG A 733 -24.66 28.98 3.09
C ARG A 733 -25.40 29.28 1.80
N TYR A 734 -26.72 29.19 1.81
CA TYR A 734 -27.55 29.29 0.60
C TYR A 734 -28.43 30.55 0.56
N CYS A 735 -28.21 31.51 1.47
CA CYS A 735 -28.87 32.82 1.43
C CYS A 735 -28.38 33.62 0.21
N VAL A 736 -29.31 34.00 -0.66
CA VAL A 736 -29.05 34.79 -1.85
C VAL A 736 -28.70 36.23 -1.44
N GLY A 737 -27.52 36.71 -1.83
CA GLY A 737 -27.09 38.10 -1.62
C GLY A 737 -26.20 38.36 -0.38
N LEU A 738 -25.81 37.31 0.36
CA LEU A 738 -24.91 37.46 1.51
C LEU A 738 -23.45 37.68 1.06
N GLN A 739 -22.99 38.93 1.03
CA GLN A 739 -21.58 39.25 0.79
C GLN A 739 -20.76 39.07 2.09
N ARG A 740 -19.80 38.14 2.09
CA ARG A 740 -18.81 38.02 3.17
C ARG A 740 -17.68 39.01 2.92
N ALA A 741 -17.54 40.02 3.78
CA ALA A 741 -16.34 40.84 3.83
C ALA A 741 -15.14 39.97 4.26
N SER A 742 -13.95 40.21 3.71
CA SER A 742 -12.75 39.48 4.12
C SER A 742 -12.44 39.75 5.58
N THR A 743 -12.33 38.68 6.37
CA THR A 743 -11.85 38.78 7.75
C THR A 743 -10.39 39.27 7.72
N LEU A 744 -10.07 40.28 8.55
CA LEU A 744 -8.72 40.82 8.74
C LEU A 744 -7.75 39.76 9.30
#